data_AF-A0AAD2G0I1-F1
#
_entry.id   AF-A0AAD2G0I1-F1
#
_cell.length_a   1.000
_cell.length_b   1.000
_cell.length_c   1.000
_cell.angle_alpha   90.00
_cell.angle_beta   90.00
_cell.angle_gamma   90.00
#
_symmetry.space_group_name_H-M   'P 1'
#
loop_
_entity.id
_entity.type
_entity.pdbx_description
1 polymer ?
#
loop_
_entity_poly.entity_id
_entity_poly.type
_entity_poly.pdbx_seq_one_letter_code
_entity_poly.pdbx_strand_id
1 'polypeptide(L)'
;MANLAEYIKKKWTTEDPETIVQEIGQGKRFPTEALALSKDIEYRTKIVQAGGVDRILEFLLQTDTPFQDVLHKAKGGEASSDDSDLQCPSVWLNVVNNFCQDGFLPDSTLARETRYKIAINMGPLFIDMSDWEKRELFESKDTWMKSLPFFVSMLSGFLASSFTKLADFLVRQDSLPSFLVRVLYLELGDPTIVSEIVEYSIERDDRLVKADIIGLSQTCAAHCIKSLWMKRGKPMVEQYADIPIRPEHQLTMQTGIIKLFEVNGRKGWYRGGYGATLSLFIMLYDKCDRFSSEFGVESVSAKMVAICQRHLSKHIHLSRDRFFMEAVMTGIVTLGATMMTPAINQQQAPIDYNVASAIHAGLLYFCLDVCDSNDVRLAKALDGFLSIVTATANLPETKKALQKQGEDIRCRLERVLARAPYLHTGLNILNQILQQCLPPQPDMNTLGCEFCFEKCNKGTTSKCSFCRTVTYCSDDCKRLNWMLHQKDCCMKRKMPLPKTVEEIIAQGKIMFAQHINQLLFQSALKNLSILDTFLVFDMSEATPLFQTLTIGQFKDVYLQNEDSVEEALKVLTKNRASGSVTTVFIGFTEDGMLAKLVTFPPETAPVMPITQGERLEPVKKWESAQQLVVTLSSAGQGSGAIQKLQAHPQLLRASILKTMKP
;
A
#
# COMPACT_ATOMS: atom_id res chain seq x y z
N MET A 1 11.78 -0.07 -24.94
CA MET A 1 12.40 0.81 -23.93
C MET A 1 13.78 1.34 -24.36
N ALA A 2 14.76 0.50 -24.74
CA ALA A 2 16.08 0.99 -25.18
C ALA A 2 16.00 1.98 -26.37
N ASN A 3 15.24 1.64 -27.42
CA ASN A 3 15.05 2.51 -28.59
C ASN A 3 14.33 3.83 -28.25
N LEU A 4 13.37 3.80 -27.32
CA LEU A 4 12.66 5.00 -26.87
C LEU A 4 13.57 5.91 -26.03
N ALA A 5 14.39 5.35 -25.14
CA ALA A 5 15.36 6.12 -24.38
C ALA A 5 16.42 6.76 -25.31
N GLU A 6 16.83 6.03 -26.35
CA GLU A 6 17.72 6.55 -27.39
C GLU A 6 17.07 7.67 -28.20
N TYR A 7 15.80 7.51 -28.61
CA TYR A 7 15.02 8.56 -29.27
C TYR A 7 14.92 9.81 -28.40
N ILE A 8 14.57 9.64 -27.11
CA ILE A 8 14.49 10.72 -26.13
C ILE A 8 15.84 11.44 -26.00
N LYS A 9 16.94 10.70 -26.02
CA LYS A 9 18.28 11.28 -25.90
C LYS A 9 18.76 12.00 -27.17
N LYS A 10 18.41 11.47 -28.35
CA LYS A 10 18.99 11.93 -29.62
C LYS A 10 18.14 12.98 -30.35
N LYS A 11 16.81 12.91 -30.23
CA LYS A 11 15.88 13.70 -31.05
C LYS A 11 14.96 14.60 -30.22
N TRP A 12 14.47 14.10 -29.09
CA TRP A 12 13.34 14.67 -28.33
C TRP A 12 13.55 16.05 -27.67
N THR A 13 14.66 16.72 -27.87
CA THR A 13 14.85 18.13 -27.43
C THR A 13 15.62 18.96 -28.45
N THR A 14 16.09 18.32 -29.51
CA THR A 14 16.92 18.92 -30.56
C THR A 14 16.13 19.21 -31.82
N GLU A 15 15.08 18.42 -32.08
CA GLU A 15 14.19 18.64 -33.22
C GLU A 15 13.23 19.79 -32.94
N ASP A 16 12.77 20.43 -34.02
CA ASP A 16 11.81 21.51 -33.93
C ASP A 16 10.45 20.99 -33.43
N PRO A 17 9.80 21.66 -32.45
CA PRO A 17 8.50 21.25 -31.91
C PRO A 17 7.42 21.02 -32.96
N GLU A 18 7.35 21.82 -34.03
CA GLU A 18 6.33 21.65 -35.08
C GLU A 18 6.56 20.36 -35.87
N THR A 19 7.82 19.99 -36.08
CA THR A 19 8.19 18.72 -36.72
C THR A 19 7.71 17.54 -35.87
N ILE A 20 7.95 17.57 -34.56
CA ILE A 20 7.47 16.52 -33.65
C ILE A 20 5.94 16.47 -33.64
N VAL A 21 5.25 17.62 -33.62
CA VAL A 21 3.78 17.67 -33.70
C VAL A 21 3.27 17.06 -35.02
N GLN A 22 3.95 17.30 -36.13
CA GLN A 22 3.61 16.68 -37.41
C GLN A 22 3.80 15.16 -37.36
N GLU A 23 4.88 14.66 -36.75
CA GLU A 23 5.09 13.22 -36.58
C GLU A 23 4.04 12.58 -35.68
N ILE A 24 3.62 13.27 -34.61
CA ILE A 24 2.47 12.87 -33.78
C ILE A 24 1.22 12.82 -34.65
N GLY A 25 0.97 13.85 -35.46
CA GLY A 25 -0.12 13.90 -36.43
C GLY A 25 -0.04 12.87 -37.56
N GLN A 26 1.04 12.10 -37.65
CA GLN A 26 1.17 10.93 -38.55
C GLN A 26 1.02 9.60 -37.80
N GLY A 27 0.73 9.62 -36.50
CA GLY A 27 0.54 8.40 -35.70
C GLY A 27 1.83 7.72 -35.24
N LYS A 28 3.00 8.38 -35.37
CA LYS A 28 4.29 7.75 -35.03
C LYS A 28 4.40 7.45 -33.54
N ARG A 29 4.91 6.27 -33.19
CA ARG A 29 4.99 5.80 -31.80
C ARG A 29 5.92 6.58 -30.90
N PHE A 30 7.18 6.73 -31.31
CA PHE A 30 8.21 7.30 -30.43
C PHE A 30 7.97 8.75 -30.01
N PRO A 31 7.58 9.70 -30.89
CA PRO A 31 7.30 11.05 -30.44
C PRO A 31 6.11 11.10 -29.45
N THR A 32 5.08 10.27 -29.65
CA THR A 32 3.92 10.19 -28.75
C THR A 32 4.27 9.56 -27.39
N GLU A 33 4.99 8.43 -27.37
CA GLU A 33 5.46 7.83 -26.12
C GLU A 33 6.47 8.73 -25.39
N ALA A 34 7.34 9.43 -26.12
CA ALA A 34 8.28 10.39 -25.56
C ALA A 34 7.56 11.58 -24.93
N LEU A 35 6.46 12.07 -25.53
CA LEU A 35 5.62 13.12 -24.94
C LEU A 35 5.03 12.70 -23.58
N ALA A 36 4.61 11.44 -23.46
CA ALA A 36 4.11 10.90 -22.20
C ALA A 36 5.19 10.75 -21.12
N LEU A 37 6.41 10.35 -21.50
CA LEU A 37 7.47 9.97 -20.56
C LEU A 37 8.54 11.03 -20.30
N SER A 38 8.62 12.05 -21.15
CA SER A 38 9.59 13.13 -21.04
C SER A 38 9.54 13.78 -19.67
N LYS A 39 10.70 14.13 -19.12
CA LYS A 39 10.81 15.00 -17.93
C LYS A 39 11.20 16.44 -18.28
N ASP A 40 11.46 16.72 -19.56
CA ASP A 40 11.76 18.06 -20.04
C ASP A 40 10.47 18.89 -20.11
N ILE A 41 10.27 19.72 -19.10
CA ILE A 41 9.08 20.53 -18.93
C ILE A 41 8.99 21.61 -20.02
N GLU A 42 10.12 22.21 -20.39
CA GLU A 42 10.17 23.31 -21.35
C GLU A 42 9.82 22.80 -22.75
N TYR A 43 10.43 21.69 -23.17
CA TYR A 43 10.16 21.13 -24.49
C TYR A 43 8.72 20.65 -24.64
N ARG A 44 8.15 20.00 -23.61
CA ARG A 44 6.71 19.64 -23.60
C ARG A 44 5.81 20.87 -23.77
N THR A 45 6.15 21.98 -23.12
CA THR A 45 5.41 23.25 -23.24
C THR A 45 5.42 23.74 -24.69
N LYS A 46 6.58 23.68 -25.37
CA LYS A 46 6.71 24.04 -26.78
C LYS A 46 5.88 23.13 -27.69
N ILE A 47 5.85 21.81 -27.44
CA ILE A 47 5.00 20.88 -28.19
C ILE A 47 3.51 21.21 -28.04
N VAL A 48 3.07 21.58 -26.84
CA VAL A 48 1.67 22.00 -26.62
C VAL A 48 1.36 23.30 -27.36
N GLN A 49 2.26 24.29 -27.29
CA GLN A 49 2.12 25.56 -28.02
C GLN A 49 2.10 25.37 -29.54
N ALA A 50 2.85 24.40 -30.05
CA ALA A 50 2.87 24.00 -31.46
C ALA A 50 1.62 23.19 -31.90
N GLY A 51 0.63 23.00 -31.01
CA GLY A 51 -0.63 22.32 -31.36
C GLY A 51 -0.61 20.79 -31.20
N GLY A 52 0.35 20.23 -30.45
CA GLY A 52 0.43 18.78 -30.23
C GLY A 52 -0.84 18.17 -29.62
N VAL A 53 -1.54 18.91 -28.75
CA VAL A 53 -2.81 18.46 -28.16
C VAL A 53 -3.91 18.40 -29.21
N ASP A 54 -3.94 19.33 -30.16
CA ASP A 54 -4.96 19.39 -31.21
C ASP A 54 -4.86 18.18 -32.12
N ARG A 55 -3.64 17.81 -32.53
CA ARG A 55 -3.41 16.61 -33.34
C ARG A 55 -3.82 15.33 -32.65
N ILE A 56 -3.59 15.22 -31.34
CA ILE A 56 -4.02 14.04 -30.57
C ILE A 56 -5.55 13.98 -30.48
N LEU A 57 -6.20 15.11 -30.24
CA LEU A 57 -7.66 15.18 -30.18
C LEU A 57 -8.29 14.88 -31.56
N GLU A 58 -7.72 15.34 -32.66
CA GLU A 58 -8.19 15.00 -34.02
C GLU A 58 -8.34 13.48 -34.24
N PHE A 59 -7.51 12.65 -33.60
CA PHE A 59 -7.65 11.19 -33.66
C PHE A 59 -8.69 10.65 -32.69
N LEU A 60 -8.65 11.09 -31.44
CA LEU A 60 -9.51 10.54 -30.38
C LEU A 60 -10.99 10.91 -30.56
N LEU A 61 -11.30 11.92 -31.39
CA LEU A 61 -12.66 12.42 -31.60
C LEU A 61 -13.39 11.77 -32.78
N GLN A 62 -12.69 10.97 -33.60
CA GLN A 62 -13.30 10.25 -34.73
C GLN A 62 -13.95 8.93 -34.26
N THR A 63 -14.92 9.03 -33.35
CA THR A 63 -15.52 7.85 -32.67
C THR A 63 -16.42 7.01 -33.55
N ASP A 64 -16.81 7.50 -34.72
CA ASP A 64 -17.57 6.78 -35.74
C ASP A 64 -16.68 5.95 -36.68
N THR A 65 -15.37 6.02 -36.51
CA THR A 65 -14.38 5.36 -37.35
C THR A 65 -13.44 4.52 -36.47
N PRO A 66 -13.17 3.24 -36.83
CA PRO A 66 -12.12 2.45 -36.19
C PRO A 66 -10.80 3.22 -36.08
N PHE A 67 -10.16 3.22 -34.91
CA PHE A 67 -8.97 4.03 -34.66
C PHE A 67 -7.80 3.75 -35.65
N GLN A 68 -7.65 2.52 -36.14
CA GLN A 68 -6.67 2.18 -37.17
C GLN A 68 -6.98 2.89 -38.49
N ASP A 69 -8.25 2.96 -38.89
CA ASP A 69 -8.66 3.66 -40.10
C ASP A 69 -8.41 5.16 -39.98
N VAL A 70 -8.61 5.72 -38.78
CA VAL A 70 -8.28 7.12 -38.46
C VAL A 70 -6.78 7.38 -38.67
N LEU A 71 -5.91 6.50 -38.16
CA LEU A 71 -4.46 6.61 -38.33
C LEU A 71 -4.02 6.39 -39.78
N HIS A 72 -4.62 5.44 -40.50
CA HIS A 72 -4.33 5.18 -41.91
C HIS A 72 -4.68 6.40 -42.79
N LYS A 73 -5.81 7.06 -42.53
CA LYS A 73 -6.20 8.30 -43.22
C LYS A 73 -5.19 9.42 -42.95
N ALA A 74 -4.72 9.55 -41.72
CA ALA A 74 -3.75 10.59 -41.32
C ALA A 74 -2.40 10.47 -42.06
N LYS A 75 -2.03 9.24 -42.46
CA LYS A 75 -0.79 8.94 -43.18
C LYS A 75 -0.85 9.18 -44.69
N GLY A 76 -2.01 9.53 -45.23
CA GLY A 76 -2.17 9.67 -46.68
C GLY A 76 -2.19 8.35 -47.45
N GLY A 77 -2.50 7.23 -46.79
CA GLY A 77 -2.75 5.93 -47.45
C GLY A 77 -1.52 5.07 -47.73
N GLU A 78 -0.29 5.54 -47.47
CA GLU A 78 0.91 4.71 -47.58
C GLU A 78 1.10 3.88 -46.30
N ALA A 79 0.69 2.62 -46.34
CA ALA A 79 0.96 1.67 -45.26
C ALA A 79 2.45 1.28 -45.27
N SER A 80 3.29 2.05 -44.57
CA SER A 80 4.64 1.59 -44.24
C SER A 80 4.53 0.40 -43.29
N SER A 81 5.01 -0.78 -43.69
CA SER A 81 4.99 -2.01 -42.88
C SER A 81 5.93 -1.98 -41.66
N ASP A 82 6.39 -0.81 -41.25
CA ASP A 82 7.33 -0.67 -40.15
C ASP A 82 6.52 -0.66 -38.84
N ASP A 83 6.89 -1.56 -37.91
CA ASP A 83 6.25 -1.91 -36.62
C ASP A 83 6.17 -0.74 -35.60
N SER A 84 6.23 0.50 -36.08
CA SER A 84 6.44 1.73 -35.33
C SER A 84 5.16 2.55 -35.10
N ASP A 85 3.98 2.02 -35.42
CA ASP A 85 2.72 2.75 -35.28
C ASP A 85 2.01 2.49 -33.95
N LEU A 86 1.45 3.54 -33.38
CA LEU A 86 0.60 3.45 -32.19
C LEU A 86 -0.84 3.13 -32.56
N GLN A 87 -1.11 1.87 -32.85
CA GLN A 87 -2.47 1.38 -33.13
C GLN A 87 -3.39 1.37 -31.89
N CYS A 88 -2.84 1.57 -30.68
CA CYS A 88 -3.62 1.45 -29.44
C CYS A 88 -4.04 2.83 -28.88
N PRO A 89 -5.34 3.14 -28.81
CA PRO A 89 -5.87 4.39 -28.23
C PRO A 89 -5.36 4.70 -26.81
N SER A 90 -5.02 3.67 -26.02
CA SER A 90 -4.59 3.83 -24.63
C SER A 90 -3.35 4.70 -24.47
N VAL A 91 -2.42 4.69 -25.44
CA VAL A 91 -1.20 5.52 -25.35
C VAL A 91 -1.53 6.98 -25.59
N TRP A 92 -2.40 7.26 -26.56
CA TRP A 92 -2.92 8.59 -26.84
C TRP A 92 -3.69 9.13 -25.63
N LEU A 93 -4.56 8.33 -25.04
CA LEU A 93 -5.28 8.69 -23.82
C LEU A 93 -4.35 8.90 -22.62
N ASN A 94 -3.26 8.15 -22.51
CA ASN A 94 -2.26 8.38 -21.47
C ASN A 94 -1.56 9.74 -21.64
N VAL A 95 -1.23 10.12 -22.88
CA VAL A 95 -0.68 11.46 -23.18
C VAL A 95 -1.68 12.55 -22.80
N VAL A 96 -2.94 12.42 -23.21
CA VAL A 96 -4.00 13.38 -22.84
C VAL A 96 -4.19 13.44 -21.32
N ASN A 97 -4.24 12.28 -20.65
CA ASN A 97 -4.32 12.19 -19.20
C ASN A 97 -3.19 12.97 -18.52
N ASN A 98 -1.96 12.85 -19.00
CA ASN A 98 -0.81 13.57 -18.44
C ASN A 98 -0.99 15.09 -18.51
N PHE A 99 -1.51 15.65 -19.61
CA PHE A 99 -1.85 17.08 -19.70
C PHE A 99 -2.91 17.52 -18.68
N CYS A 100 -3.72 16.59 -18.19
CA CYS A 100 -4.77 16.83 -17.21
C CYS A 100 -4.28 16.76 -15.76
N GLN A 101 -3.07 16.23 -15.52
CA GLN A 101 -2.48 16.14 -14.18
C GLN A 101 -1.83 17.47 -13.77
N ASP A 102 -1.87 17.77 -12.47
CA ASP A 102 -1.24 18.96 -11.90
C ASP A 102 0.30 18.89 -11.99
N GLY A 103 0.92 20.01 -12.38
CA GLY A 103 2.37 20.12 -12.53
C GLY A 103 2.95 19.58 -13.85
N PHE A 104 2.13 19.03 -14.75
CA PHE A 104 2.64 18.56 -16.05
C PHE A 104 3.10 19.71 -16.96
N LEU A 105 2.29 20.79 -17.01
CA LEU A 105 2.65 22.06 -17.64
C LEU A 105 2.97 23.09 -16.54
N PRO A 106 4.09 23.83 -16.63
CA PRO A 106 4.52 24.75 -15.60
C PRO A 106 3.69 26.05 -15.64
N ASP A 107 3.28 26.48 -16.83
CA ASP A 107 2.42 27.63 -17.02
C ASP A 107 0.97 27.24 -16.71
N SER A 108 0.47 27.78 -15.60
CA SER A 108 -0.91 27.55 -15.13
C SER A 108 -1.99 28.04 -16.10
N THR A 109 -1.70 29.06 -16.92
CA THR A 109 -2.64 29.58 -17.92
C THR A 109 -2.76 28.60 -19.08
N LEU A 110 -1.62 28.21 -19.66
CA LEU A 110 -1.58 27.21 -20.73
C LEU A 110 -2.16 25.87 -20.27
N ALA A 111 -1.85 25.44 -19.03
CA ALA A 111 -2.40 24.22 -18.45
C ALA A 111 -3.93 24.28 -18.37
N ARG A 112 -4.48 25.41 -17.92
CA ARG A 112 -5.94 25.62 -17.81
C ARG A 112 -6.61 25.63 -19.19
N GLU A 113 -6.04 26.34 -20.16
CA GLU A 113 -6.54 26.39 -21.54
C GLU A 113 -6.52 25.01 -22.19
N THR A 114 -5.41 24.29 -22.04
CA THR A 114 -5.25 22.92 -22.56
C THR A 114 -6.30 21.98 -21.96
N ARG A 115 -6.47 21.99 -20.63
CA ARG A 115 -7.49 21.15 -19.96
C ARG A 115 -8.90 21.49 -20.38
N TYR A 116 -9.20 22.79 -20.51
CA TYR A 116 -10.51 23.24 -20.99
C TYR A 116 -10.76 22.76 -22.42
N LYS A 117 -9.77 22.91 -23.31
CA LYS A 117 -9.82 22.44 -24.70
C LYS A 117 -10.06 20.94 -24.79
N ILE A 118 -9.36 20.14 -23.99
CA ILE A 118 -9.57 18.70 -23.94
C ILE A 118 -11.00 18.40 -23.48
N ALA A 119 -11.44 18.95 -22.35
CA ALA A 119 -12.75 18.61 -21.80
C ALA A 119 -13.94 18.99 -22.70
N ILE A 120 -13.90 20.15 -23.38
CA ILE A 120 -15.01 20.55 -24.27
C ILE A 120 -15.12 19.66 -25.51
N ASN A 121 -14.04 19.03 -25.93
CA ASN A 121 -14.02 18.16 -27.09
C ASN A 121 -14.33 16.70 -26.74
N MET A 122 -14.20 16.29 -25.47
CA MET A 122 -14.31 14.87 -25.08
C MET A 122 -15.69 14.21 -25.19
N GLY A 123 -16.73 14.93 -25.60
CA GLY A 123 -18.09 14.39 -25.70
C GLY A 123 -18.19 13.05 -26.45
N PRO A 124 -17.71 12.96 -27.70
CA PRO A 124 -17.74 11.71 -28.48
C PRO A 124 -16.99 10.57 -27.79
N LEU A 125 -15.75 10.82 -27.34
CA LEU A 125 -14.94 9.83 -26.61
C LEU A 125 -15.64 9.35 -25.34
N PHE A 126 -16.37 10.24 -24.65
CA PHE A 126 -17.13 9.90 -23.46
C PHE A 126 -18.27 8.92 -23.76
N ILE A 127 -18.99 9.15 -24.86
CA ILE A 127 -20.06 8.26 -25.33
C ILE A 127 -19.48 6.88 -25.62
N ASP A 128 -18.38 6.81 -26.37
CA ASP A 128 -17.77 5.54 -26.75
C ASP A 128 -17.19 4.77 -25.54
N MET A 129 -16.55 5.47 -24.61
CA MET A 129 -16.10 4.88 -23.34
C MET A 129 -17.25 4.38 -22.46
N SER A 130 -18.44 4.98 -22.58
CA SER A 130 -19.64 4.63 -21.81
C SER A 130 -20.44 3.48 -22.44
N ASP A 131 -20.29 3.26 -23.74
CA ASP A 131 -20.90 2.14 -24.45
C ASP A 131 -20.02 0.88 -24.36
N TRP A 132 -20.28 0.08 -23.32
CA TRP A 132 -19.52 -1.14 -23.04
C TRP A 132 -19.83 -2.27 -24.02
N GLU A 133 -20.83 -2.12 -24.89
CA GLU A 133 -21.19 -3.14 -25.88
C GLU A 133 -20.52 -2.85 -27.23
N LYS A 134 -20.63 -1.61 -27.72
CA LYS A 134 -20.16 -1.26 -29.07
C LYS A 134 -18.67 -0.92 -29.13
N ARG A 135 -18.17 -0.08 -28.21
CA ARG A 135 -16.75 0.33 -28.11
C ARG A 135 -16.11 0.65 -29.48
N GLU A 136 -16.82 1.36 -30.36
CA GLU A 136 -16.53 1.46 -31.79
C GLU A 136 -15.14 2.05 -32.06
N LEU A 137 -14.73 3.09 -31.31
CA LEU A 137 -13.40 3.70 -31.46
C LEU A 137 -12.29 2.70 -31.14
N PHE A 138 -12.49 1.83 -30.16
CA PHE A 138 -11.43 0.96 -29.66
C PHE A 138 -11.22 -0.27 -30.53
N GLU A 139 -12.16 -0.65 -31.39
CA GLU A 139 -12.14 -1.82 -32.29
C GLU A 139 -12.11 -3.20 -31.60
N SER A 140 -11.51 -3.27 -30.41
CA SER A 140 -11.34 -4.49 -29.63
C SER A 140 -11.60 -4.23 -28.15
N LYS A 141 -11.95 -5.31 -27.46
CA LYS A 141 -12.16 -5.29 -26.01
C LYS A 141 -10.86 -4.96 -25.27
N ASP A 142 -9.73 -5.53 -25.72
CA ASP A 142 -8.39 -5.30 -25.20
C ASP A 142 -7.99 -3.83 -25.14
N THR A 143 -8.18 -3.13 -26.25
CA THR A 143 -7.79 -1.73 -26.42
C THR A 143 -8.66 -0.81 -25.58
N TRP A 144 -9.96 -1.10 -25.45
CA TRP A 144 -10.84 -0.41 -24.50
C TRP A 144 -10.39 -0.65 -23.05
N MET A 145 -10.12 -1.90 -22.66
CA MET A 145 -9.67 -2.25 -21.30
C MET A 145 -8.35 -1.57 -20.92
N LYS A 146 -7.39 -1.49 -21.86
CA LYS A 146 -6.14 -0.72 -21.67
C LYS A 146 -6.38 0.77 -21.50
N SER A 147 -7.43 1.30 -22.12
CA SER A 147 -7.73 2.73 -22.18
C SER A 147 -8.51 3.23 -20.97
N LEU A 148 -9.33 2.37 -20.37
CA LEU A 148 -10.21 2.70 -19.25
C LEU A 148 -9.49 3.38 -18.07
N PRO A 149 -8.34 2.89 -17.56
CA PRO A 149 -7.70 3.52 -16.41
C PRO A 149 -7.20 4.94 -16.71
N PHE A 150 -6.67 5.17 -17.91
CA PHE A 150 -6.20 6.49 -18.34
C PHE A 150 -7.36 7.46 -18.51
N PHE A 151 -8.48 6.99 -19.08
CA PHE A 151 -9.68 7.78 -19.26
C PHE A 151 -10.28 8.21 -17.91
N VAL A 152 -10.44 7.27 -16.98
CA VAL A 152 -11.02 7.58 -15.65
C VAL A 152 -10.06 8.43 -14.82
N SER A 153 -8.74 8.21 -14.93
CA SER A 153 -7.71 9.07 -14.32
C SER A 153 -7.78 10.51 -14.83
N MET A 154 -8.00 10.69 -16.14
CA MET A 154 -8.17 11.99 -16.76
C MET A 154 -9.42 12.71 -16.25
N LEU A 155 -10.56 12.02 -16.18
CA LEU A 155 -11.77 12.55 -15.54
C LEU A 155 -11.51 12.98 -14.10
N SER A 156 -10.74 12.18 -13.36
CA SER A 156 -10.35 12.49 -11.99
C SER A 156 -9.56 13.79 -11.90
N GLY A 157 -8.60 14.00 -12.81
CA GLY A 157 -7.84 15.25 -12.92
C GLY A 157 -8.75 16.45 -13.16
N PHE A 158 -9.73 16.33 -14.07
CA PHE A 158 -10.67 17.42 -14.33
C PHE A 158 -11.59 17.74 -13.16
N LEU A 159 -12.14 16.72 -12.52
CA LEU A 159 -13.12 16.88 -11.45
C LEU A 159 -12.45 17.28 -10.14
N ALA A 160 -11.18 16.92 -9.94
CA ALA A 160 -10.37 17.33 -8.80
C ALA A 160 -9.69 18.70 -8.98
N SER A 161 -9.47 19.16 -10.22
CA SER A 161 -8.87 20.46 -10.56
C SER A 161 -9.50 21.64 -9.81
N SER A 162 -8.67 22.59 -9.35
CA SER A 162 -9.13 23.85 -8.74
C SER A 162 -9.98 24.70 -9.70
N PHE A 163 -9.91 24.44 -11.00
CA PHE A 163 -10.71 25.13 -12.01
C PHE A 163 -12.15 24.58 -12.08
N THR A 164 -13.02 25.10 -11.21
CA THR A 164 -14.41 24.62 -11.02
C THR A 164 -15.26 24.60 -12.30
N LYS A 165 -15.06 25.55 -13.22
CA LYS A 165 -15.79 25.61 -14.50
C LYS A 165 -15.68 24.32 -15.32
N LEU A 166 -14.57 23.60 -15.19
CA LEU A 166 -14.33 22.34 -15.89
C LEU A 166 -15.21 21.21 -15.33
N ALA A 167 -15.27 21.12 -14.01
CA ALA A 167 -16.19 20.21 -13.34
C ALA A 167 -17.65 20.60 -13.66
N ASP A 168 -17.97 21.88 -13.73
CA ASP A 168 -19.30 22.40 -14.11
C ASP A 168 -19.71 21.98 -15.51
N PHE A 169 -18.77 22.00 -16.45
CA PHE A 169 -19.00 21.49 -17.79
C PHE A 169 -19.23 19.97 -17.79
N LEU A 170 -18.35 19.19 -17.14
CA LEU A 170 -18.42 17.74 -17.18
C LEU A 170 -19.65 17.17 -16.46
N VAL A 171 -20.07 17.75 -15.34
CA VAL A 171 -21.27 17.28 -14.61
C VAL A 171 -22.57 17.55 -15.37
N ARG A 172 -22.57 18.45 -16.37
CA ARG A 172 -23.71 18.63 -17.27
C ARG A 172 -23.83 17.52 -18.31
N GLN A 173 -22.86 16.62 -18.41
CA GLN A 173 -22.95 15.43 -19.26
C GLN A 173 -23.80 14.38 -18.55
N ASP A 174 -24.99 14.09 -19.09
CA ASP A 174 -25.97 13.19 -18.46
C ASP A 174 -25.45 11.77 -18.20
N SER A 175 -24.50 11.31 -19.03
CA SER A 175 -23.89 9.99 -18.92
C SER A 175 -22.78 9.90 -17.86
N LEU A 176 -22.23 11.03 -17.40
CA LEU A 176 -21.11 11.03 -16.44
C LEU A 176 -21.43 10.31 -15.13
N PRO A 177 -22.56 10.61 -14.46
CA PRO A 177 -22.89 9.94 -13.21
C PRO A 177 -23.04 8.42 -13.37
N SER A 178 -23.76 7.96 -14.40
CA SER A 178 -23.93 6.53 -14.69
C SER A 178 -22.59 5.85 -14.99
N PHE A 179 -21.75 6.47 -15.82
CA PHE A 179 -20.41 5.97 -16.13
C PHE A 179 -19.55 5.80 -14.88
N LEU A 180 -19.46 6.82 -14.02
CA LEU A 180 -18.64 6.75 -12.81
C LEU A 180 -19.14 5.68 -11.82
N VAL A 181 -20.46 5.52 -11.67
CA VAL A 181 -21.05 4.46 -10.83
C VAL A 181 -20.77 3.08 -11.43
N ARG A 182 -20.93 2.89 -12.73
CA ARG A 182 -20.59 1.63 -13.42
C ARG A 182 -19.13 1.26 -13.23
N VAL A 183 -18.21 2.21 -13.42
CA VAL A 183 -16.78 2.00 -13.20
C VAL A 183 -16.48 1.68 -11.74
N LEU A 184 -17.08 2.39 -10.79
CA LEU A 184 -16.91 2.14 -9.36
C LEU A 184 -17.30 0.70 -8.97
N TYR A 185 -18.34 0.14 -9.62
CA TYR A 185 -18.84 -1.20 -9.37
C TYR A 185 -18.56 -2.17 -10.51
N LEU A 186 -17.48 -2.00 -11.27
CA LEU A 186 -17.18 -2.83 -12.44
C LEU A 186 -17.41 -4.34 -12.21
N GLU A 187 -17.04 -4.83 -11.01
CA GLU A 187 -17.21 -6.23 -10.59
C GLU A 187 -18.64 -6.73 -10.40
N LEU A 188 -19.54 -5.88 -9.92
CA LEU A 188 -20.96 -6.21 -9.76
C LEU A 188 -21.77 -5.83 -10.98
N GLY A 189 -21.30 -4.77 -11.63
CA GLY A 189 -21.97 -4.07 -12.70
C GLY A 189 -21.65 -4.61 -14.06
N ASP A 190 -20.69 -5.52 -14.24
CA ASP A 190 -20.61 -6.36 -15.43
C ASP A 190 -19.70 -7.60 -15.27
N PRO A 191 -20.27 -8.77 -14.93
CA PRO A 191 -19.48 -10.00 -14.81
C PRO A 191 -18.75 -10.40 -16.10
N THR A 192 -19.29 -10.02 -17.26
CA THR A 192 -18.68 -10.31 -18.56
C THR A 192 -17.43 -9.47 -18.74
N ILE A 193 -17.49 -8.16 -18.50
CA ILE A 193 -16.32 -7.27 -18.57
C ILE A 193 -15.24 -7.69 -17.58
N VAL A 194 -15.62 -8.12 -16.38
CA VAL A 194 -14.67 -8.56 -15.37
C VAL A 194 -13.97 -9.83 -15.82
N SER A 195 -14.71 -10.76 -16.40
CA SER A 195 -14.15 -11.99 -16.98
C SER A 195 -13.20 -11.64 -18.13
N GLU A 196 -13.59 -10.72 -19.02
CA GLU A 196 -12.73 -10.21 -20.10
C GLU A 196 -11.42 -9.60 -19.56
N ILE A 197 -11.49 -8.76 -18.52
CA ILE A 197 -10.29 -8.15 -17.90
C ILE A 197 -9.41 -9.21 -17.24
N VAL A 198 -10.01 -10.21 -16.61
CA VAL A 198 -9.28 -11.31 -15.96
C VAL A 198 -8.60 -12.20 -17.01
N GLU A 199 -9.29 -12.57 -18.08
CA GLU A 199 -8.76 -13.32 -19.22
C GLU A 199 -7.59 -12.56 -19.85
N TYR A 200 -7.81 -11.28 -20.16
CA TYR A 200 -6.78 -10.37 -20.65
C TYR A 200 -5.53 -10.33 -19.76
N SER A 201 -5.73 -10.37 -18.43
CA SER A 201 -4.65 -10.35 -17.44
C SER A 201 -3.93 -11.70 -17.27
N ILE A 202 -4.51 -12.79 -17.77
CA ILE A 202 -3.92 -14.14 -17.75
C ILE A 202 -3.15 -14.40 -19.04
N GLU A 203 -3.71 -14.03 -20.20
CA GLU A 203 -3.17 -14.37 -21.52
C GLU A 203 -1.88 -13.60 -21.87
N ARG A 204 -1.67 -12.42 -21.29
CA ARG A 204 -0.47 -11.63 -21.56
C ARG A 204 0.60 -11.82 -20.47
N ASP A 205 1.55 -12.68 -20.81
CA ASP A 205 2.85 -12.73 -20.16
C ASP A 205 3.69 -11.49 -20.58
N ASP A 206 4.38 -10.89 -19.62
CA ASP A 206 5.41 -9.85 -19.76
C ASP A 206 5.07 -8.34 -19.95
N ARG A 207 5.67 -7.55 -19.03
CA ARG A 207 6.12 -6.13 -19.07
C ARG A 207 5.21 -5.01 -18.60
N LEU A 208 3.89 -5.13 -18.61
CA LEU A 208 3.04 -4.23 -17.81
C LEU A 208 2.77 -4.95 -16.50
N VAL A 209 3.42 -4.51 -15.41
CA VAL A 209 3.12 -4.98 -14.04
C VAL A 209 1.62 -5.04 -13.91
N LYS A 210 1.01 -6.25 -13.89
CA LYS A 210 -0.45 -6.51 -13.95
C LYS A 210 -1.21 -5.31 -13.44
N ALA A 211 -1.46 -4.35 -14.35
CA ALA A 211 -1.96 -3.06 -13.95
C ALA A 211 -3.36 -3.39 -13.47
N ASP A 212 -3.67 -3.04 -12.23
CA ASP A 212 -4.99 -3.30 -11.71
C ASP A 212 -5.97 -2.38 -12.44
N ILE A 213 -6.34 -2.74 -13.67
CA ILE A 213 -7.23 -1.99 -14.54
C ILE A 213 -8.51 -1.71 -13.75
N ILE A 214 -9.01 -2.71 -13.04
CA ILE A 214 -10.19 -2.63 -12.19
C ILE A 214 -9.93 -1.65 -11.04
N GLY A 215 -8.95 -1.91 -10.18
CA GLY A 215 -8.76 -1.11 -8.98
C GLY A 215 -8.31 0.33 -9.24
N LEU A 216 -7.48 0.57 -10.26
CA LEU A 216 -7.10 1.93 -10.67
C LEU A 216 -8.32 2.70 -11.20
N SER A 217 -9.12 2.09 -12.07
CA SER A 217 -10.33 2.72 -12.61
C SER A 217 -11.35 3.00 -11.50
N GLN A 218 -11.59 2.04 -10.61
CA GLN A 218 -12.48 2.20 -9.45
C GLN A 218 -12.01 3.32 -8.52
N THR A 219 -10.70 3.39 -8.26
CA THR A 219 -10.09 4.43 -7.42
C THR A 219 -10.28 5.81 -8.03
N CYS A 220 -9.97 5.97 -9.31
CA CYS A 220 -10.12 7.24 -9.99
C CYS A 220 -11.60 7.65 -10.04
N ALA A 221 -12.53 6.72 -10.29
CA ALA A 221 -13.97 6.96 -10.25
C ALA A 221 -14.44 7.38 -8.85
N ALA A 222 -13.98 6.71 -7.80
CA ALA A 222 -14.30 7.10 -6.44
C ALA A 222 -13.77 8.50 -6.09
N HIS A 223 -12.55 8.82 -6.54
CA HIS A 223 -11.95 10.12 -6.36
C HIS A 223 -12.72 11.21 -7.11
N CYS A 224 -13.23 10.93 -8.31
CA CYS A 224 -14.12 11.81 -9.07
C CYS A 224 -15.36 12.16 -8.25
N ILE A 225 -16.10 11.15 -7.78
CA ILE A 225 -17.35 11.33 -7.04
C ILE A 225 -17.08 12.07 -5.72
N LYS A 226 -16.00 11.72 -5.02
CA LYS A 226 -15.56 12.41 -3.80
C LYS A 226 -15.25 13.89 -4.05
N SER A 227 -14.49 14.19 -5.10
CA SER A 227 -14.11 15.57 -5.43
C SER A 227 -15.34 16.41 -5.76
N LEU A 228 -16.29 15.82 -6.48
CA LEU A 228 -17.53 16.49 -6.83
C LEU A 228 -18.41 16.76 -5.62
N TRP A 229 -18.49 15.81 -4.67
CA TRP A 229 -19.09 16.11 -3.37
C TRP A 229 -18.38 17.30 -2.75
N MET A 230 -17.09 17.20 -2.45
CA MET A 230 -16.38 18.22 -1.66
C MET A 230 -16.58 19.64 -2.22
N LYS A 231 -16.75 19.78 -3.53
CA LYS A 231 -17.00 21.06 -4.22
C LYS A 231 -18.45 21.49 -4.28
N ARG A 232 -19.41 20.55 -4.36
CA ARG A 232 -20.83 20.85 -4.64
C ARG A 232 -21.81 20.52 -3.52
N GLY A 233 -21.32 19.92 -2.44
CA GLY A 233 -22.13 19.61 -1.28
C GLY A 233 -23.05 18.40 -1.47
N LYS A 234 -24.18 18.41 -0.76
CA LYS A 234 -25.14 17.29 -0.59
C LYS A 234 -25.92 16.89 -1.84
N PRO A 235 -26.50 17.83 -2.60
CA PRO A 235 -27.42 17.48 -3.70
C PRO A 235 -26.80 16.59 -4.77
N MET A 236 -25.51 16.77 -5.01
CA MET A 236 -24.79 16.05 -6.05
C MET A 236 -24.57 14.57 -5.73
N VAL A 237 -24.44 14.23 -4.45
CA VAL A 237 -24.24 12.84 -4.01
C VAL A 237 -25.56 12.08 -3.97
N GLU A 238 -26.64 12.76 -3.58
CA GLU A 238 -28.01 12.21 -3.61
C GLU A 238 -28.36 11.77 -5.03
N GLN A 239 -28.01 12.59 -6.02
CA GLN A 239 -28.16 12.23 -7.43
C GLN A 239 -27.42 10.93 -7.79
N TYR A 240 -26.25 10.65 -7.19
CA TYR A 240 -25.45 9.46 -7.49
C TYR A 240 -25.91 8.22 -6.72
N ALA A 241 -26.45 8.39 -5.52
CA ALA A 241 -26.82 7.29 -4.62
C ALA A 241 -27.86 6.34 -5.24
N ASP A 242 -28.81 6.91 -5.98
CA ASP A 242 -29.92 6.20 -6.61
C ASP A 242 -29.64 5.74 -8.03
N ILE A 243 -28.46 6.07 -8.58
CA ILE A 243 -28.06 5.62 -9.91
C ILE A 243 -27.93 4.11 -9.89
N PRO A 244 -28.65 3.40 -10.77
CA PRO A 244 -28.51 1.96 -10.87
C PRO A 244 -27.13 1.64 -11.45
N ILE A 245 -26.44 0.68 -10.85
CA ILE A 245 -25.15 0.17 -11.34
C ILE A 245 -25.30 -0.33 -12.78
N ARG A 246 -26.48 -0.84 -13.12
CA ARG A 246 -26.89 -1.22 -14.47
C ARG A 246 -28.34 -0.81 -14.68
N PRO A 247 -28.71 -0.24 -15.83
CA PRO A 247 -30.11 0.13 -16.11
C PRO A 247 -31.11 -1.01 -15.81
N GLU A 248 -30.71 -2.25 -16.05
CA GLU A 248 -31.49 -3.46 -15.84
C GLU A 248 -31.42 -4.06 -14.43
N HIS A 249 -30.50 -3.59 -13.57
CA HIS A 249 -30.35 -4.09 -12.20
C HIS A 249 -31.05 -3.16 -11.19
N GLN A 250 -31.67 -3.74 -10.18
CA GLN A 250 -32.20 -2.99 -9.02
C GLN A 250 -31.09 -2.52 -8.04
N LEU A 251 -29.82 -2.87 -8.31
CA LEU A 251 -28.70 -2.46 -7.48
C LEU A 251 -28.32 -1.02 -7.81
N THR A 252 -28.55 -0.12 -6.87
CA THR A 252 -28.12 1.27 -6.90
C THR A 252 -26.69 1.43 -6.39
N MET A 253 -26.06 2.60 -6.58
CA MET A 253 -24.78 2.91 -5.94
C MET A 253 -24.82 2.64 -4.43
N GLN A 254 -25.91 3.00 -3.75
CA GLN A 254 -26.02 2.80 -2.31
C GLN A 254 -26.08 1.32 -1.91
N THR A 255 -26.88 0.50 -2.60
CA THR A 255 -27.06 -0.93 -2.29
C THR A 255 -25.91 -1.79 -2.84
N GLY A 256 -25.26 -1.31 -3.90
CA GLY A 256 -24.09 -1.90 -4.54
C GLY A 256 -22.93 -2.14 -3.59
N ILE A 257 -22.60 -1.16 -2.73
CA ILE A 257 -21.53 -1.33 -1.74
C ILE A 257 -21.77 -2.53 -0.84
N ILE A 258 -22.99 -2.71 -0.32
CA ILE A 258 -23.30 -3.82 0.58
C ILE A 258 -23.08 -5.13 -0.17
N LYS A 259 -23.59 -5.22 -1.40
CA LYS A 259 -23.40 -6.41 -2.23
C LYS A 259 -21.92 -6.66 -2.55
N LEU A 260 -21.15 -5.60 -2.74
CA LEU A 260 -19.72 -5.66 -3.03
C LEU A 260 -18.95 -6.28 -1.85
N PHE A 261 -19.24 -5.84 -0.63
CA PHE A 261 -18.67 -6.45 0.58
C PHE A 261 -19.17 -7.89 0.83
N GLU A 262 -20.40 -8.23 0.42
CA GLU A 262 -20.94 -9.60 0.55
C GLU A 262 -20.25 -10.59 -0.40
N VAL A 263 -20.04 -10.18 -1.65
CA VAL A 263 -19.55 -11.05 -2.72
C VAL A 263 -18.03 -11.23 -2.65
N ASN A 264 -17.30 -10.24 -2.14
CA ASN A 264 -15.84 -10.25 -2.22
C ASN A 264 -15.15 -10.88 -1.01
N GLY A 265 -14.85 -12.18 -1.16
CA GLY A 265 -13.86 -12.91 -0.36
C GLY A 265 -12.52 -13.16 -1.07
N ARG A 266 -12.31 -12.59 -2.27
CA ARG A 266 -11.10 -12.83 -3.09
C ARG A 266 -9.91 -12.04 -2.56
N LYS A 267 -8.75 -12.70 -2.47
CA LYS A 267 -7.47 -12.03 -2.14
C LYS A 267 -7.06 -11.11 -3.30
N GLY A 268 -6.76 -9.85 -2.99
CA GLY A 268 -6.18 -8.91 -3.96
C GLY A 268 -7.16 -8.21 -4.88
N TRP A 269 -8.43 -8.15 -4.51
CA TRP A 269 -9.42 -7.28 -5.14
C TRP A 269 -9.06 -5.78 -5.04
N TYR A 270 -8.23 -5.36 -4.08
CA TYR A 270 -8.05 -3.94 -3.78
C TYR A 270 -6.72 -3.30 -4.27
N ARG A 271 -6.09 -3.83 -5.33
CA ARG A 271 -4.77 -3.40 -5.81
C ARG A 271 -4.76 -2.03 -6.53
N GLY A 272 -5.40 -0.97 -6.02
CA GLY A 272 -5.49 0.25 -6.85
C GLY A 272 -5.76 1.60 -6.20
N GLY A 273 -6.15 1.68 -4.92
CA GLY A 273 -6.46 2.98 -4.30
C GLY A 273 -7.72 3.00 -3.46
N TYR A 274 -7.75 2.01 -2.57
CA TYR A 274 -8.66 1.84 -1.46
C TYR A 274 -9.13 3.12 -0.75
N GLY A 275 -8.25 4.10 -0.53
CA GLY A 275 -8.58 5.30 0.23
C GLY A 275 -9.72 6.14 -0.37
N ALA A 276 -9.85 6.19 -1.70
CA ALA A 276 -10.87 7.02 -2.35
C ALA A 276 -12.25 6.34 -2.33
N THR A 277 -12.34 5.08 -2.76
CA THR A 277 -13.59 4.27 -2.76
C THR A 277 -14.17 4.15 -1.38
N LEU A 278 -13.30 3.91 -0.40
CA LEU A 278 -13.72 3.82 0.96
C LEU A 278 -14.08 5.17 1.57
N SER A 279 -13.28 6.20 1.34
CA SER A 279 -13.62 7.53 1.81
C SER A 279 -14.97 7.94 1.25
N LEU A 280 -15.25 7.61 -0.02
CA LEU A 280 -16.55 7.79 -0.66
C LEU A 280 -17.64 6.95 -0.01
N PHE A 281 -17.35 5.72 0.41
CA PHE A 281 -18.29 4.92 1.19
C PHE A 281 -18.64 5.56 2.53
N ILE A 282 -17.66 5.92 3.37
CA ILE A 282 -17.92 6.60 4.67
C ILE A 282 -18.79 7.82 4.43
N MET A 283 -18.42 8.57 3.40
CA MET A 283 -19.10 9.75 2.94
C MET A 283 -20.56 9.43 2.56
N LEU A 284 -20.81 8.54 1.61
CA LEU A 284 -22.18 8.14 1.23
C LEU A 284 -22.98 7.65 2.43
N TYR A 285 -22.32 6.92 3.32
CA TYR A 285 -22.90 6.38 4.53
C TYR A 285 -23.32 7.48 5.52
N ASP A 286 -22.46 8.46 5.77
CA ASP A 286 -22.70 9.64 6.61
C ASP A 286 -23.81 10.54 6.02
N LYS A 287 -23.90 10.61 4.69
CA LYS A 287 -24.80 11.56 3.99
C LYS A 287 -26.21 11.10 3.69
N CYS A 288 -26.48 9.80 3.71
CA CYS A 288 -27.84 9.27 3.54
C CYS A 288 -28.80 9.66 4.68
N ASP A 289 -28.43 10.62 5.56
CA ASP A 289 -29.23 10.97 6.72
C ASP A 289 -29.58 9.71 7.53
N ARG A 290 -28.72 8.69 7.49
CA ARG A 290 -28.81 7.52 8.36
C ARG A 290 -28.28 7.81 9.76
N PHE A 291 -27.85 9.06 9.97
CA PHE A 291 -27.84 9.75 11.25
C PHE A 291 -29.09 10.64 11.49
N SER A 292 -29.82 11.09 10.45
CA SER A 292 -31.05 11.90 10.60
C SER A 292 -31.93 11.99 9.33
N SER A 293 -32.82 11.02 9.05
CA SER A 293 -34.18 11.15 8.46
C SER A 293 -34.64 10.57 7.09
N GLU A 294 -33.84 10.26 6.05
CA GLU A 294 -34.45 9.99 4.70
C GLU A 294 -34.23 8.63 4.01
N PHE A 295 -33.33 7.77 4.50
CA PHE A 295 -33.61 6.33 4.42
C PHE A 295 -34.38 6.00 5.70
N GLY A 296 -35.56 5.37 5.58
CA GLY A 296 -36.38 5.00 6.74
C GLY A 296 -35.51 4.55 7.91
N VAL A 297 -35.81 5.08 9.10
CA VAL A 297 -34.99 5.23 10.34
C VAL A 297 -34.48 3.92 10.96
N GLU A 298 -33.93 3.02 10.15
CA GLU A 298 -33.53 1.67 10.51
C GLU A 298 -32.04 1.45 10.21
N SER A 299 -31.19 1.86 11.15
CA SER A 299 -29.90 1.21 11.48
C SER A 299 -28.79 1.08 10.42
N VAL A 300 -27.54 0.95 10.86
CA VAL A 300 -26.63 0.04 10.12
C VAL A 300 -27.33 -1.32 10.17
N SER A 301 -27.74 -1.87 9.03
CA SER A 301 -28.34 -3.21 9.05
C SER A 301 -27.40 -4.15 9.80
N ALA A 302 -27.93 -4.95 10.74
CA ALA A 302 -27.15 -5.97 11.43
C ALA A 302 -26.35 -6.84 10.43
N LYS A 303 -26.85 -6.94 9.19
CA LYS A 303 -26.16 -7.53 8.03
C LYS A 303 -24.83 -6.84 7.72
N MET A 304 -24.76 -5.51 7.64
CA MET A 304 -23.51 -4.79 7.39
C MET A 304 -22.52 -4.98 8.55
N VAL A 305 -22.97 -4.89 9.81
CA VAL A 305 -22.13 -5.19 10.98
C VAL A 305 -21.62 -6.64 10.95
N ALA A 306 -22.46 -7.59 10.56
CA ALA A 306 -22.06 -8.99 10.43
C ALA A 306 -21.08 -9.24 9.26
N ILE A 307 -21.27 -8.58 8.11
CA ILE A 307 -20.34 -8.61 6.98
C ILE A 307 -18.97 -8.06 7.42
N CYS A 308 -19.02 -6.93 8.10
CA CYS A 308 -17.89 -6.25 8.72
C CYS A 308 -17.10 -7.15 9.69
N GLN A 309 -17.78 -7.76 10.66
CA GLN A 309 -17.20 -8.69 11.63
C GLN A 309 -16.62 -9.94 10.95
N ARG A 310 -17.31 -10.47 9.93
CA ARG A 310 -16.84 -11.62 9.15
C ARG A 310 -15.59 -11.27 8.37
N HIS A 311 -15.51 -10.06 7.81
CA HIS A 311 -14.34 -9.58 7.11
C HIS A 311 -13.15 -9.43 8.07
N LEU A 312 -13.33 -8.76 9.21
CA LEU A 312 -12.29 -8.65 10.25
C LEU A 312 -11.79 -10.02 10.72
N SER A 313 -12.70 -10.92 11.07
CA SER A 313 -12.38 -12.28 11.54
C SER A 313 -11.68 -13.14 10.48
N LYS A 314 -11.96 -12.93 9.19
CA LYS A 314 -11.24 -13.61 8.10
C LYS A 314 -9.83 -13.03 7.93
N HIS A 315 -9.71 -11.71 7.95
CA HIS A 315 -8.48 -11.01 7.61
C HIS A 315 -7.45 -10.99 8.75
N ILE A 316 -7.89 -11.08 10.00
CA ILE A 316 -6.99 -11.12 11.16
C ILE A 316 -5.99 -12.28 11.11
N HIS A 317 -6.33 -13.38 10.42
CA HIS A 317 -5.48 -14.57 10.28
C HIS A 317 -4.68 -14.60 8.97
N LEU A 318 -4.87 -13.65 8.06
CA LEU A 318 -4.12 -13.61 6.82
C LEU A 318 -2.69 -13.13 7.07
N SER A 319 -1.75 -13.69 6.30
CA SER A 319 -0.36 -13.22 6.28
C SER A 319 -0.32 -11.74 5.93
N ARG A 320 0.62 -11.00 6.54
CA ARG A 320 0.90 -9.60 6.16
C ARG A 320 1.60 -9.53 4.80
N ASP A 321 0.86 -9.87 3.75
CA ASP A 321 1.32 -9.73 2.38
C ASP A 321 1.02 -8.32 1.85
N ARG A 322 1.22 -8.10 0.55
CA ARG A 322 0.93 -6.81 -0.11
C ARG A 322 -0.51 -6.29 0.10
N PHE A 323 -1.46 -7.14 0.50
CA PHE A 323 -2.86 -6.79 0.73
C PHE A 323 -3.16 -6.44 2.18
N PHE A 324 -2.16 -6.52 3.07
CA PHE A 324 -2.32 -6.21 4.48
C PHE A 324 -2.92 -4.82 4.70
N MET A 325 -2.43 -3.80 3.98
CA MET A 325 -2.92 -2.43 4.10
C MET A 325 -4.38 -2.28 3.64
N GLU A 326 -4.80 -3.06 2.64
CA GLU A 326 -6.17 -3.04 2.14
C GLU A 326 -7.15 -3.64 3.17
N ALA A 327 -6.73 -4.76 3.79
CA ALA A 327 -7.45 -5.36 4.89
C ALA A 327 -7.51 -4.42 6.10
N VAL A 328 -6.39 -3.77 6.43
CA VAL A 328 -6.26 -2.72 7.45
C VAL A 328 -7.30 -1.64 7.29
N MET A 329 -7.44 -1.20 6.07
CA MET A 329 -8.13 0.03 5.82
C MET A 329 -9.64 -0.32 5.70
N THR A 330 -9.97 -1.54 5.23
CA THR A 330 -11.33 -2.14 5.22
C THR A 330 -11.88 -2.32 6.60
N GLY A 331 -11.11 -2.91 7.51
CA GLY A 331 -11.52 -3.05 8.89
C GLY A 331 -11.73 -1.69 9.56
N ILE A 332 -10.83 -0.73 9.39
CA ILE A 332 -10.96 0.63 9.95
C ILE A 332 -12.32 1.24 9.59
N VAL A 333 -12.71 1.24 8.32
CA VAL A 333 -13.97 1.92 7.95
C VAL A 333 -15.21 1.12 8.21
N THR A 334 -15.12 -0.20 8.07
CA THR A 334 -16.10 -1.14 8.60
C THR A 334 -16.43 -0.80 10.06
N LEU A 335 -15.38 -0.59 10.87
CA LEU A 335 -15.49 -0.25 12.29
C LEU A 335 -16.07 1.14 12.50
N GLY A 336 -15.66 2.11 11.68
CA GLY A 336 -16.21 3.46 11.68
C GLY A 336 -17.71 3.45 11.45
N ALA A 337 -18.18 2.76 10.41
CA ALA A 337 -19.60 2.60 10.13
C ALA A 337 -20.34 1.93 11.30
N THR A 338 -19.74 0.92 11.93
CA THR A 338 -20.34 0.20 13.07
C THR A 338 -20.43 1.07 14.34
N MET A 339 -19.45 1.94 14.58
CA MET A 339 -19.37 2.80 15.78
C MET A 339 -20.20 4.08 15.64
N MET A 340 -20.41 4.53 14.40
CA MET A 340 -21.20 5.70 14.03
C MET A 340 -22.69 5.36 13.85
N THR A 341 -23.25 4.40 14.60
CA THR A 341 -24.70 4.12 14.51
C THR A 341 -25.42 4.69 15.74
N PRO A 342 -26.30 5.69 15.59
CA PRO A 342 -27.05 6.24 16.72
C PRO A 342 -28.14 5.26 17.18
N ALA A 343 -28.18 4.96 18.47
CA ALA A 343 -29.22 4.14 19.10
C ALA A 343 -30.52 4.95 19.24
N ILE A 344 -31.26 5.10 18.14
CA ILE A 344 -32.60 5.72 18.17
C ILE A 344 -33.61 4.62 17.82
N ASN A 345 -34.52 4.37 18.77
CA ASN A 345 -35.58 3.34 18.77
C ASN A 345 -35.13 1.89 19.02
N GLN A 346 -34.60 1.58 20.22
CA GLN A 346 -34.54 0.26 20.92
C GLN A 346 -34.14 -1.04 20.15
N GLN A 347 -33.88 -1.02 18.84
CA GLN A 347 -33.58 -2.19 18.01
C GLN A 347 -32.12 -2.24 17.56
N GLN A 348 -31.27 -1.34 18.05
CA GLN A 348 -29.86 -1.29 17.70
C GLN A 348 -28.98 -1.49 18.92
N ALA A 349 -27.86 -2.18 18.71
CA ALA A 349 -26.92 -2.46 19.76
C ALA A 349 -26.20 -1.16 20.21
N PRO A 350 -26.02 -0.92 21.52
CA PRO A 350 -25.30 0.24 22.02
C PRO A 350 -23.89 0.36 21.43
N ILE A 351 -23.35 1.58 21.32
CA ILE A 351 -21.95 1.81 20.89
C ILE A 351 -20.97 0.93 21.66
N ASP A 352 -21.25 0.69 22.95
CA ASP A 352 -20.52 -0.23 23.82
C ASP A 352 -20.44 -1.65 23.24
N TYR A 353 -21.58 -2.24 22.87
CA TYR A 353 -21.65 -3.57 22.27
C TYR A 353 -20.90 -3.63 20.93
N ASN A 354 -21.06 -2.59 20.10
CA ASN A 354 -20.42 -2.51 18.79
C ASN A 354 -18.90 -2.47 18.90
N VAL A 355 -18.36 -1.64 19.81
CA VAL A 355 -16.92 -1.58 20.08
C VAL A 355 -16.43 -2.87 20.73
N ALA A 356 -17.17 -3.45 21.68
CA ALA A 356 -16.83 -4.73 22.30
C ALA A 356 -16.73 -5.86 21.25
N SER A 357 -17.71 -5.94 20.36
CA SER A 357 -17.74 -6.95 19.30
C SER A 357 -16.63 -6.75 18.27
N ALA A 358 -16.33 -5.50 17.92
CA ALA A 358 -15.18 -5.14 17.11
C ALA A 358 -13.84 -5.57 17.74
N ILE A 359 -13.67 -5.34 19.05
CA ILE A 359 -12.51 -5.80 19.80
C ILE A 359 -12.43 -7.32 19.72
N HIS A 360 -13.53 -8.03 20.00
CA HIS A 360 -13.59 -9.49 19.86
C HIS A 360 -13.21 -10.00 18.47
N ALA A 361 -13.66 -9.32 17.40
CA ALA A 361 -13.28 -9.60 16.01
C ALA A 361 -11.82 -9.22 15.69
N GLY A 362 -11.14 -8.52 16.60
CA GLY A 362 -9.71 -8.30 16.60
C GLY A 362 -9.23 -6.91 16.20
N LEU A 363 -10.08 -5.89 16.36
CA LEU A 363 -9.77 -4.48 16.10
C LEU A 363 -8.40 -4.05 16.66
N LEU A 364 -8.08 -4.36 17.91
CA LEU A 364 -6.83 -3.87 18.51
C LEU A 364 -5.57 -4.59 18.02
N TYR A 365 -5.68 -5.87 17.64
CA TYR A 365 -4.57 -6.56 16.96
C TYR A 365 -4.21 -5.88 15.66
N PHE A 366 -5.22 -5.40 14.98
CA PHE A 366 -5.10 -4.76 13.71
C PHE A 366 -4.56 -3.33 13.82
N CYS A 367 -5.05 -2.54 14.79
CA CYS A 367 -4.45 -1.25 15.14
C CYS A 367 -2.94 -1.38 15.42
N LEU A 368 -2.55 -2.43 16.16
CA LEU A 368 -1.15 -2.75 16.40
C LEU A 368 -0.39 -3.09 15.12
N ASP A 369 -1.01 -3.80 14.19
CA ASP A 369 -0.41 -4.13 12.91
C ASP A 369 -0.23 -2.89 12.02
N VAL A 370 -1.12 -1.89 12.11
CA VAL A 370 -0.96 -0.58 11.45
C VAL A 370 0.20 0.20 12.06
N CYS A 371 0.26 0.28 13.38
CA CYS A 371 1.37 0.93 14.07
C CYS A 371 2.71 0.31 13.67
N ASP A 372 2.72 -0.99 13.40
CA ASP A 372 3.89 -1.77 13.03
C ASP A 372 4.26 -1.69 11.54
N SER A 373 3.33 -1.29 10.65
CA SER A 373 3.64 -1.03 9.23
C SER A 373 4.32 0.32 9.01
N ASN A 374 4.25 1.22 9.99
CA ASN A 374 4.80 2.57 9.95
C ASN A 374 4.28 3.43 8.77
N ASP A 375 3.05 3.17 8.29
CA ASP A 375 2.44 3.96 7.21
C ASP A 375 1.74 5.21 7.76
N VAL A 376 2.40 6.37 7.60
CA VAL A 376 1.93 7.67 8.08
C VAL A 376 0.57 8.07 7.49
N ARG A 377 0.19 7.55 6.32
CA ARG A 377 -1.11 7.85 5.68
C ARG A 377 -2.29 7.37 6.52
N LEU A 378 -2.07 6.36 7.37
CA LEU A 378 -3.11 5.81 8.24
C LEU A 378 -3.15 6.41 9.63
N ALA A 379 -2.12 7.16 10.02
CA ALA A 379 -1.97 7.63 11.40
C ALA A 379 -3.18 8.41 11.89
N LYS A 380 -3.66 9.38 11.09
CA LYS A 380 -4.82 10.20 11.44
C LYS A 380 -6.11 9.38 11.58
N ALA A 381 -6.32 8.42 10.68
CA ALA A 381 -7.51 7.56 10.75
C ALA A 381 -7.44 6.70 12.01
N LEU A 382 -6.29 6.06 12.24
CA LEU A 382 -6.04 5.22 13.40
C LEU A 382 -6.22 5.98 14.72
N ASP A 383 -5.68 7.18 14.83
CA ASP A 383 -5.83 8.02 16.02
C ASP A 383 -7.31 8.35 16.29
N GLY A 384 -8.09 8.62 15.23
CA GLY A 384 -9.55 8.79 15.32
C GLY A 384 -10.24 7.54 15.89
N PHE A 385 -9.89 6.34 15.42
CA PHE A 385 -10.45 5.09 15.94
C PHE A 385 -10.08 4.83 17.39
N LEU A 386 -8.79 4.95 17.71
CA LEU A 386 -8.29 4.71 19.06
C LEU A 386 -8.88 5.71 20.05
N SER A 387 -9.16 6.95 19.63
CA SER A 387 -9.88 7.93 20.45
C SER A 387 -11.28 7.45 20.82
N ILE A 388 -12.03 6.85 19.88
CA ILE A 388 -13.38 6.34 20.20
C ILE A 388 -13.28 5.11 21.11
N VAL A 389 -12.36 4.18 20.85
CA VAL A 389 -12.13 3.03 21.75
C VAL A 389 -11.74 3.50 23.15
N THR A 390 -10.92 4.54 23.27
CA THR A 390 -10.56 5.16 24.55
C THR A 390 -11.79 5.72 25.26
N ALA A 391 -12.67 6.41 24.53
CA ALA A 391 -13.90 6.97 25.09
C ALA A 391 -14.88 5.88 25.58
N THR A 392 -14.90 4.71 24.93
CA THR A 392 -15.78 3.59 25.31
C THR A 392 -15.12 2.57 26.22
N ALA A 393 -13.82 2.70 26.52
CA ALA A 393 -13.01 1.71 27.23
C ALA A 393 -13.56 1.32 28.62
N ASN A 394 -14.26 2.26 29.28
CA ASN A 394 -14.88 2.07 30.59
C ASN A 394 -16.31 1.56 30.55
N LEU A 395 -16.92 1.47 29.38
CA LEU A 395 -18.28 0.94 29.23
C LEU A 395 -18.28 -0.58 29.46
N PRO A 396 -19.36 -1.17 30.02
CA PRO A 396 -19.35 -2.55 30.51
C PRO A 396 -18.91 -3.61 29.50
N GLU A 397 -19.47 -3.61 28.29
CA GLU A 397 -19.18 -4.63 27.28
C GLU A 397 -17.78 -4.44 26.68
N THR A 398 -17.40 -3.19 26.39
CA THR A 398 -16.08 -2.84 25.86
C THR A 398 -15.00 -3.21 26.86
N LYS A 399 -15.18 -2.85 28.13
CA LYS A 399 -14.25 -3.21 29.21
C LYS A 399 -14.10 -4.72 29.35
N LYS A 400 -15.21 -5.46 29.29
CA LYS A 400 -15.20 -6.93 29.32
C LYS A 400 -14.45 -7.52 28.11
N ALA A 401 -14.64 -6.95 26.92
CA ALA A 401 -13.93 -7.38 25.72
C ALA A 401 -12.42 -7.11 25.81
N LEU A 402 -12.04 -5.91 26.28
CA LEU A 402 -10.66 -5.53 26.55
C LEU A 402 -10.02 -6.43 27.60
N GLN A 403 -10.72 -6.77 28.67
CA GLN A 403 -10.21 -7.68 29.71
C GLN A 403 -9.99 -9.09 29.18
N LYS A 404 -10.92 -9.59 28.35
CA LYS A 404 -10.82 -10.94 27.76
C LYS A 404 -9.62 -11.09 26.82
N GLN A 405 -9.29 -10.05 26.04
CA GLN A 405 -8.22 -10.10 25.04
C GLN A 405 -6.95 -9.34 25.42
N GLY A 406 -6.98 -8.61 26.53
CA GLY A 406 -5.98 -7.58 26.79
C GLY A 406 -4.58 -8.12 27.05
N GLU A 407 -4.43 -9.34 27.55
CA GLU A 407 -3.10 -9.96 27.69
C GLU A 407 -2.44 -10.21 26.33
N ASP A 408 -3.19 -10.74 25.36
CA ASP A 408 -2.66 -11.00 24.02
C ASP A 408 -2.39 -9.69 23.27
N ILE A 409 -3.28 -8.70 23.41
CA ILE A 409 -3.08 -7.36 22.85
C ILE A 409 -1.84 -6.71 23.48
N ARG A 410 -1.64 -6.82 24.80
CA ARG A 410 -0.46 -6.28 25.49
C ARG A 410 0.83 -6.96 25.03
N CYS A 411 0.85 -8.28 24.91
CA CYS A 411 2.00 -9.01 24.40
C CYS A 411 2.35 -8.57 22.96
N ARG A 412 1.35 -8.32 22.12
CA ARG A 412 1.56 -7.76 20.78
C ARG A 412 2.04 -6.31 20.83
N LEU A 413 1.50 -5.47 21.71
CA LEU A 413 1.95 -4.10 21.93
C LEU A 413 3.43 -4.05 22.35
N GLU A 414 3.83 -4.84 23.33
CA GLU A 414 5.23 -4.95 23.78
C GLU A 414 6.16 -5.37 22.64
N ARG A 415 5.71 -6.28 21.77
CA ARG A 415 6.45 -6.67 20.57
C ARG A 415 6.62 -5.50 19.60
N VAL A 416 5.56 -4.73 19.34
CA VAL A 416 5.65 -3.56 18.45
C VAL A 416 6.52 -2.46 19.07
N LEU A 417 6.42 -2.22 20.38
CA LEU A 417 7.27 -1.28 21.10
C LEU A 417 8.76 -1.68 21.08
N ALA A 418 9.06 -2.98 21.11
CA ALA A 418 10.44 -3.47 21.03
C ALA A 418 11.09 -3.21 19.66
N ARG A 419 10.31 -2.87 18.62
CA ARG A 419 10.77 -2.57 17.26
C ARG A 419 11.16 -1.09 17.06
N ALA A 420 11.41 -0.35 18.15
CA ALA A 420 11.91 1.03 18.16
C ALA A 420 13.04 1.26 17.13
N PRO A 421 13.08 2.42 16.44
CA PRO A 421 12.62 3.73 16.93
C PRO A 421 11.29 4.28 16.37
N TYR A 422 10.58 3.53 15.52
CA TYR A 422 9.39 4.03 14.83
C TYR A 422 8.13 3.92 15.69
N LEU A 423 8.00 4.80 16.69
CA LEU A 423 6.80 4.84 17.54
C LEU A 423 5.67 5.60 16.83
N HIS A 424 4.70 4.87 16.30
CA HIS A 424 3.41 5.42 15.91
C HIS A 424 2.69 6.00 17.14
N THR A 425 2.11 7.20 17.07
CA THR A 425 1.36 7.85 18.19
C THR A 425 0.29 6.93 18.78
N GLY A 426 -0.43 6.22 17.91
CA GLY A 426 -1.36 5.16 18.27
C GLY A 426 -0.84 4.10 19.27
N LEU A 427 0.46 3.80 19.34
CA LEU A 427 1.00 2.87 20.35
C LEU A 427 0.85 3.40 21.78
N ASN A 428 1.01 4.70 21.98
CA ASN A 428 0.81 5.32 23.29
C ASN A 428 -0.65 5.28 23.70
N ILE A 429 -1.57 5.53 22.75
CA ILE A 429 -3.02 5.47 23.00
C ILE A 429 -3.43 4.03 23.31
N LEU A 430 -2.94 3.05 22.56
CA LEU A 430 -3.17 1.62 22.82
C LEU A 430 -2.66 1.21 24.21
N ASN A 431 -1.47 1.67 24.59
CA ASN A 431 -0.92 1.41 25.93
C ASN A 431 -1.83 2.01 27.02
N GLN A 432 -2.32 3.23 26.84
CA GLN A 432 -3.25 3.88 27.77
C GLN A 432 -4.57 3.11 27.89
N ILE A 433 -5.18 2.69 26.77
CA ILE A 433 -6.41 1.88 26.77
C ILE A 433 -6.20 0.60 27.60
N LEU A 434 -5.09 -0.11 27.39
CA LEU A 434 -4.79 -1.34 28.11
C LEU A 434 -4.54 -1.10 29.61
N GLN A 435 -3.86 -0.01 29.96
CA GLN A 435 -3.61 0.37 31.36
C GLN A 435 -4.89 0.74 32.12
N GLN A 436 -5.87 1.33 31.45
CA GLN A 436 -7.16 1.71 32.07
C GLN A 436 -8.05 0.50 32.33
N CYS A 437 -8.03 -0.51 31.45
CA CYS A 437 -9.02 -1.59 31.46
C CYS A 437 -8.54 -2.88 32.10
N LEU A 438 -7.23 -3.14 32.03
CA LEU A 438 -6.65 -4.33 32.62
C LEU A 438 -6.27 -4.05 34.06
N PRO A 439 -6.48 -5.02 34.98
CA PRO A 439 -5.94 -4.88 36.32
C PRO A 439 -4.43 -4.57 36.21
N PRO A 440 -3.88 -3.77 37.13
CA PRO A 440 -2.43 -3.64 37.24
C PRO A 440 -1.86 -5.05 37.24
N GLN A 441 -0.80 -5.28 36.43
CA GLN A 441 -0.26 -6.62 36.28
C GLN A 441 -0.09 -7.23 37.67
N PRO A 442 -0.58 -8.48 37.89
CA PRO A 442 -0.36 -9.14 39.16
C PRO A 442 1.12 -9.01 39.45
N ASP A 443 1.45 -8.48 40.63
CA ASP A 443 2.83 -8.23 41.03
C ASP A 443 3.63 -9.47 40.65
N MET A 444 4.70 -9.30 39.85
CA MET A 444 5.48 -10.38 39.22
C MET A 444 5.89 -11.47 40.24
N ASN A 445 5.86 -11.11 41.52
CA ASN A 445 6.01 -11.94 42.71
C ASN A 445 4.94 -13.04 42.89
N THR A 446 3.90 -13.10 42.06
CA THR A 446 2.80 -14.09 42.18
C THR A 446 2.64 -15.02 40.99
N LEU A 447 3.41 -14.83 39.90
CA LEU A 447 3.34 -15.72 38.74
C LEU A 447 4.08 -17.04 39.03
N GLY A 448 3.30 -18.13 39.10
CA GLY A 448 3.84 -19.48 39.17
C GLY A 448 4.49 -19.93 37.87
N CYS A 449 5.40 -20.90 37.96
CA CYS A 449 5.98 -21.55 36.79
C CYS A 449 4.88 -22.30 36.02
N GLU A 450 4.78 -22.13 34.71
CA GLU A 450 3.77 -22.80 33.87
C GLU A 450 3.92 -24.34 33.88
N PHE A 451 5.12 -24.83 34.18
CA PHE A 451 5.41 -26.26 34.19
C PHE A 451 5.20 -26.91 35.56
N CYS A 452 5.92 -26.41 36.58
CA CYS A 452 5.89 -27.01 37.93
C CYS A 452 4.85 -26.36 38.86
N PHE A 453 4.19 -25.29 38.44
CA PHE A 453 3.20 -24.51 39.20
C PHE A 453 3.71 -23.89 40.50
N GLU A 454 4.99 -24.05 40.84
CA GLU A 454 5.60 -23.41 42.00
C GLU A 454 5.75 -21.90 41.81
N LYS A 455 5.65 -21.14 42.91
CA LYS A 455 5.92 -19.70 42.89
C LYS A 455 7.37 -19.46 42.48
N CYS A 456 7.58 -18.63 41.48
CA CYS A 456 8.94 -18.31 41.08
C CYS A 456 9.58 -17.30 42.04
N ASN A 457 10.82 -17.56 42.45
CA ASN A 457 11.58 -16.63 43.30
C ASN A 457 11.95 -15.35 42.53
N LYS A 458 12.01 -14.22 43.25
CA LYS A 458 12.45 -12.92 42.69
C LYS A 458 13.84 -13.06 42.06
N GLY A 459 13.93 -12.95 40.74
CA GLY A 459 15.19 -12.81 39.99
C GLY A 459 15.62 -14.00 39.13
N THR A 460 14.94 -15.16 39.19
CA THR A 460 15.31 -16.34 38.37
C THR A 460 14.24 -16.75 37.36
N THR A 461 13.19 -15.93 37.17
CA THR A 461 12.14 -16.22 36.21
C THR A 461 12.60 -16.00 34.78
N SER A 462 12.45 -17.02 33.93
CA SER A 462 12.58 -16.88 32.49
C SER A 462 11.20 -16.91 31.84
N LYS A 463 10.88 -15.90 31.04
CA LYS A 463 9.68 -15.95 30.19
C LYS A 463 10.00 -16.80 28.95
N CYS A 464 8.98 -17.44 28.38
CA CYS A 464 9.11 -17.98 27.04
C CYS A 464 9.59 -16.86 26.11
N SER A 465 10.76 -17.04 25.49
CA SER A 465 11.37 -16.04 24.60
C SER A 465 10.50 -15.74 23.38
N PHE A 466 9.58 -16.67 23.04
CA PHE A 466 8.72 -16.60 21.87
C PHE A 466 7.38 -15.90 22.14
N CYS A 467 6.54 -16.42 23.03
CA CYS A 467 5.23 -15.83 23.29
C CYS A 467 5.25 -14.77 24.40
N ARG A 468 6.25 -14.81 25.31
CA ARG A 468 6.34 -14.02 26.55
C ARG A 468 5.11 -14.11 27.48
N THR A 469 4.15 -14.98 27.21
CA THR A 469 2.93 -15.16 28.03
C THR A 469 3.11 -16.12 29.19
N VAL A 470 4.01 -17.10 29.05
CA VAL A 470 4.26 -18.11 30.09
C VAL A 470 5.60 -17.85 30.77
N THR A 471 5.63 -18.05 32.07
CA THR A 471 6.80 -17.83 32.93
C THR A 471 7.29 -19.16 33.47
N TYR A 472 8.60 -19.33 33.56
CA TYR A 472 9.25 -20.53 34.07
C TYR A 472 10.19 -20.14 35.20
N CYS A 473 10.34 -21.02 36.19
CA CYS A 473 11.31 -20.84 37.27
C CYS A 473 12.74 -21.24 36.86
N SER A 474 12.89 -21.98 35.77
CA SER A 474 14.18 -22.44 35.22
C SER A 474 14.09 -22.76 33.72
N ASP A 475 15.24 -22.80 33.04
CA ASP A 475 15.31 -23.24 31.64
C ASP A 475 14.94 -24.72 31.46
N ASP A 476 15.12 -25.55 32.48
CA ASP A 476 14.64 -26.93 32.47
C ASP A 476 13.11 -27.00 32.44
N CYS A 477 12.42 -26.21 33.26
CA CYS A 477 10.95 -26.13 33.21
C CYS A 477 10.46 -25.63 31.86
N LYS A 478 11.17 -24.66 31.27
CA LYS A 478 10.90 -24.16 29.91
C LYS A 478 11.06 -25.26 28.86
N ARG A 479 12.15 -26.02 28.92
CA ARG A 479 12.45 -27.12 27.99
C ARG A 479 11.45 -28.26 28.11
N LEU A 480 11.13 -28.69 29.33
CA LEU A 480 10.18 -29.77 29.59
C LEU A 480 8.75 -29.40 29.18
N ASN A 481 8.33 -28.15 29.43
CA ASN A 481 7.02 -27.69 29.00
C ASN A 481 6.94 -27.40 27.49
N TRP A 482 8.07 -27.33 26.77
CA TRP A 482 8.05 -26.92 25.37
C TRP A 482 7.14 -27.79 24.52
N MET A 483 7.15 -29.12 24.68
CA MET A 483 6.28 -30.01 23.89
C MET A 483 4.78 -29.76 24.10
N LEU A 484 4.38 -29.32 25.30
CA LEU A 484 2.99 -28.99 25.61
C LEU A 484 2.64 -27.56 25.18
N HIS A 485 3.55 -26.63 25.50
CA HIS A 485 3.39 -25.21 25.23
C HIS A 485 3.49 -24.87 23.74
N GLN A 486 4.24 -25.63 22.93
CA GLN A 486 4.57 -25.30 21.54
C GLN A 486 3.32 -24.99 20.72
N LYS A 487 2.29 -25.84 20.80
CA LYS A 487 1.04 -25.64 20.03
C LYS A 487 0.33 -24.34 20.42
N ASP A 488 0.23 -24.06 21.71
CA ASP A 488 -0.40 -22.82 22.22
C ASP A 488 0.46 -21.59 21.95
N CYS A 489 1.79 -21.74 22.03
CA CYS A 489 2.77 -20.72 21.66
C CYS A 489 2.60 -20.33 20.18
N CYS A 490 2.48 -21.33 19.30
CA CYS A 490 2.26 -21.14 17.87
C CYS A 490 0.93 -20.43 17.58
N MET A 491 -0.16 -20.85 18.24
CA MET A 491 -1.48 -20.22 18.07
C MET A 491 -1.50 -18.76 18.53
N LYS A 492 -0.91 -18.45 19.69
CA LYS A 492 -0.84 -17.08 20.22
C LYS A 492 0.04 -16.16 19.36
N ARG A 493 1.04 -16.69 18.65
CA ARG A 493 1.95 -15.88 17.83
C ARG A 493 1.40 -15.52 16.45
N LYS A 494 0.28 -16.11 15.99
CA LYS A 494 -0.10 -16.11 14.56
C LYS A 494 1.12 -16.44 13.68
N MET A 495 1.80 -17.54 13.99
CA MET A 495 3.03 -17.84 13.25
C MET A 495 2.72 -18.10 11.78
N PRO A 496 3.63 -17.70 10.86
CA PRO A 496 3.57 -18.21 9.51
C PRO A 496 3.60 -19.75 9.55
N LEU A 497 2.92 -20.39 8.60
CA LEU A 497 2.97 -21.84 8.44
C LEU A 497 4.43 -22.31 8.44
N PRO A 498 4.74 -23.50 9.01
CA PRO A 498 6.06 -24.09 8.87
C PRO A 498 6.49 -24.12 7.41
N LYS A 499 7.75 -23.79 7.16
CA LYS A 499 8.38 -23.71 5.85
C LYS A 499 9.52 -24.70 5.79
N THR A 500 9.82 -25.16 4.59
CA THR A 500 11.07 -25.87 4.31
C THR A 500 12.27 -24.93 4.49
N VAL A 501 13.46 -25.51 4.67
CA VAL A 501 14.70 -24.73 4.77
C VAL A 501 14.94 -23.91 3.50
N GLU A 502 14.61 -24.49 2.34
CA GLU A 502 14.73 -23.90 1.02
C GLU A 502 13.81 -22.68 0.87
N GLU A 503 12.56 -22.78 1.32
CA GLU A 503 11.60 -21.67 1.32
C GLU A 503 12.05 -20.53 2.23
N ILE A 504 12.59 -20.84 3.41
CA ILE A 504 13.16 -19.83 4.33
C ILE A 504 14.31 -19.11 3.63
N ILE A 505 15.24 -19.84 3.00
CA ILE A 505 16.37 -19.22 2.28
C ILE A 505 15.89 -18.38 1.10
N ALA A 506 14.93 -18.88 0.31
CA ALA A 506 14.41 -18.18 -0.86
C ALA A 506 13.70 -16.87 -0.47
N GLN A 507 12.82 -16.92 0.53
CA GLN A 507 12.14 -15.72 1.05
C GLN A 507 13.10 -14.75 1.72
N GLY A 508 14.06 -15.27 2.50
CA GLY A 508 15.10 -14.46 3.13
C GLY A 508 15.93 -13.67 2.12
N LYS A 509 16.28 -14.27 0.97
CA LYS A 509 16.98 -13.59 -0.13
C LYS A 509 16.14 -12.46 -0.76
N ILE A 510 14.84 -12.69 -0.96
CA ILE A 510 13.93 -11.66 -1.47
C ILE A 510 13.86 -10.49 -0.49
N MET A 511 13.68 -10.78 0.80
CA MET A 511 13.63 -9.74 1.85
C MET A 511 14.97 -9.01 1.97
N PHE A 512 16.10 -9.72 1.85
CA PHE A 512 17.42 -9.11 1.82
C PHE A 512 17.52 -8.05 0.72
N ALA A 513 17.15 -8.39 -0.52
CA ALA A 513 17.16 -7.44 -1.62
C ALA A 513 16.26 -6.22 -1.37
N GLN A 514 15.11 -6.41 -0.72
CA GLN A 514 14.14 -5.35 -0.42
C GLN A 514 14.58 -4.43 0.73
N HIS A 515 15.24 -4.96 1.75
CA HIS A 515 15.47 -4.27 3.03
C HIS A 515 16.94 -3.95 3.33
N ILE A 516 17.88 -4.29 2.45
CA ILE A 516 19.32 -4.08 2.70
C ILE A 516 19.69 -2.63 3.03
N ASN A 517 19.09 -1.65 2.36
CA ASN A 517 19.36 -0.23 2.65
C ASN A 517 18.97 0.14 4.08
N GLN A 518 17.87 -0.42 4.61
CA GLN A 518 17.45 -0.19 5.98
C GLN A 518 18.46 -0.76 6.98
N LEU A 519 18.99 -1.97 6.73
CA LEU A 519 19.98 -2.61 7.60
C LEU A 519 21.34 -1.92 7.55
N LEU A 520 21.78 -1.47 6.37
CA LEU A 520 22.98 -0.64 6.22
C LEU A 520 22.87 0.62 7.08
N PHE A 521 21.72 1.30 7.00
CA PHE A 521 21.45 2.48 7.81
C PHE A 521 21.41 2.17 9.32
N GLN A 522 20.73 1.10 9.73
CA GLN A 522 20.68 0.67 11.12
C GLN A 522 22.07 0.34 11.68
N SER A 523 22.93 -0.35 10.92
CA SER A 523 24.30 -0.64 11.34
C SER A 523 25.12 0.63 11.52
N ALA A 524 25.00 1.57 10.58
CA ALA A 524 25.69 2.86 10.67
C ALA A 524 25.25 3.65 11.90
N LEU A 525 23.94 3.65 12.21
CA LEU A 525 23.36 4.26 13.39
C LEU A 525 23.90 3.71 14.72
N LYS A 526 24.27 2.44 14.73
CA LYS A 526 24.88 1.77 15.88
C LYS A 526 26.41 1.98 15.94
N ASN A 527 26.99 2.73 14.99
CA ASN A 527 28.43 2.84 14.76
C ASN A 527 29.10 1.46 14.60
N LEU A 528 28.44 0.56 13.88
CA LEU A 528 28.96 -0.78 13.59
C LEU A 528 29.33 -0.86 12.10
N SER A 529 30.44 -1.55 11.78
CA SER A 529 30.69 -1.98 10.40
C SER A 529 29.68 -3.06 10.06
N ILE A 530 29.07 -2.97 8.87
CA ILE A 530 28.16 -4.00 8.39
C ILE A 530 28.84 -5.39 8.32
N LEU A 531 30.15 -5.43 8.10
CA LEU A 531 30.96 -6.66 8.05
C LEU A 531 31.20 -7.30 9.43
N ASP A 532 31.02 -6.53 10.51
CA ASP A 532 31.19 -6.98 11.90
C ASP A 532 29.85 -7.33 12.57
N THR A 533 28.76 -7.38 11.80
CA THR A 533 27.40 -7.61 12.31
C THR A 533 26.71 -8.78 11.64
N PHE A 534 25.81 -9.42 12.37
CA PHE A 534 24.83 -10.34 11.79
C PHE A 534 23.63 -9.55 11.27
N LEU A 535 23.32 -9.73 10.00
CA LEU A 535 22.09 -9.22 9.39
C LEU A 535 20.98 -10.24 9.61
N VAL A 536 20.11 -10.01 10.59
CA VAL A 536 19.09 -10.98 10.96
C VAL A 536 17.77 -10.65 10.28
N PHE A 537 17.23 -11.62 9.54
CA PHE A 537 15.87 -11.62 8.99
C PHE A 537 15.07 -12.69 9.70
N ASP A 538 14.33 -12.28 10.71
CA ASP A 538 13.51 -13.17 11.53
C ASP A 538 12.11 -13.29 10.96
N MET A 539 11.93 -14.26 10.07
CA MET A 539 10.65 -14.64 9.47
C MET A 539 9.87 -15.65 10.33
N SER A 540 10.31 -15.87 11.58
CA SER A 540 9.58 -16.72 12.53
C SER A 540 8.29 -16.03 13.03
N GLU A 541 8.17 -14.72 12.79
CA GLU A 541 6.99 -13.92 13.10
C GLU A 541 6.12 -13.65 11.87
N ALA A 542 4.84 -13.31 12.09
CA ALA A 542 3.92 -12.89 11.03
C ALA A 542 4.43 -11.67 10.25
N THR A 543 5.30 -10.88 10.88
CA THR A 543 5.98 -9.73 10.28
C THR A 543 7.46 -9.92 10.50
N PRO A 544 8.21 -10.16 9.43
CA PRO A 544 9.63 -10.41 9.54
C PRO A 544 10.34 -9.28 10.27
N LEU A 545 11.21 -9.60 11.22
CA LEU A 545 12.06 -8.61 11.88
C LEU A 545 13.36 -8.47 11.10
N PHE A 546 13.80 -7.23 10.91
CA PHE A 546 15.08 -6.92 10.28
C PHE A 546 15.94 -6.13 11.26
N GLN A 547 17.05 -6.73 11.68
CA GLN A 547 17.93 -6.11 12.65
C GLN A 547 19.40 -6.42 12.39
N THR A 548 20.26 -5.51 12.81
CA THR A 548 21.71 -5.72 12.87
C THR A 548 22.13 -6.02 14.30
N LEU A 549 22.74 -7.18 14.53
CA LEU A 549 23.18 -7.60 15.86
C LEU A 549 24.70 -7.74 15.93
N THR A 550 25.28 -7.30 17.04
CA THR A 550 26.66 -7.67 17.39
C THR A 550 26.73 -9.16 17.74
N ILE A 551 27.94 -9.72 17.81
CA ILE A 551 28.14 -11.12 18.22
C ILE A 551 27.50 -11.38 19.60
N GLY A 552 27.73 -10.50 20.57
CA GLY A 552 27.14 -10.64 21.92
C GLY A 552 25.61 -10.63 21.88
N GLN A 553 25.02 -9.65 21.17
CA GLN A 553 23.57 -9.56 21.03
C GLN A 553 22.97 -10.77 20.29
N PHE A 554 23.66 -11.29 19.28
CA PHE A 554 23.21 -12.47 18.55
C PHE A 554 23.26 -13.72 19.43
N LYS A 555 24.31 -13.88 20.25
CA LYS A 555 24.41 -14.93 21.28
C LYS A 555 23.22 -14.84 22.24
N ASP A 556 22.99 -13.67 22.83
CA ASP A 556 21.96 -13.48 23.85
C ASP A 556 20.53 -13.75 23.35
N VAL A 557 20.25 -13.44 22.07
CA VAL A 557 18.90 -13.52 21.52
C VAL A 557 18.59 -14.88 20.89
N TYR A 558 19.52 -15.46 20.13
CA TYR A 558 19.20 -16.57 19.22
C TYR A 558 19.95 -17.87 19.49
N LEU A 559 21.06 -17.84 20.23
CA LEU A 559 21.90 -19.03 20.42
C LEU A 559 21.96 -19.42 21.89
N GLN A 560 21.33 -20.55 22.22
CA GLN A 560 21.42 -21.14 23.56
C GLN A 560 22.55 -22.17 23.67
N ASN A 561 23.08 -22.67 22.54
CA ASN A 561 24.17 -23.65 22.50
C ASN A 561 25.49 -22.95 22.12
N GLU A 562 26.55 -23.17 22.91
CA GLU A 562 27.89 -22.61 22.69
C GLU A 562 28.51 -23.07 21.36
N ASP A 563 28.28 -24.32 20.95
CA ASP A 563 28.83 -24.86 19.69
C ASP A 563 28.32 -24.07 18.46
N SER A 564 27.02 -23.73 18.47
CA SER A 564 26.40 -22.93 17.40
C SER A 564 26.94 -21.50 17.36
N VAL A 565 27.34 -20.95 18.51
CA VAL A 565 27.97 -19.63 18.60
C VAL A 565 29.35 -19.65 17.98
N GLU A 566 30.14 -20.67 18.28
CA GLU A 566 31.49 -20.80 17.74
C GLU A 566 31.45 -20.93 16.21
N GLU A 567 30.52 -21.72 15.66
CA GLU A 567 30.37 -21.87 14.21
C GLU A 567 29.90 -20.56 13.54
N ALA A 568 28.92 -19.87 14.13
CA ALA A 568 28.48 -18.57 13.62
C ALA A 568 29.61 -17.53 13.61
N LEU A 569 30.47 -17.55 14.64
CA LEU A 569 31.63 -16.67 14.75
C LEU A 569 32.71 -16.99 13.71
N LYS A 570 32.95 -18.28 13.44
CA LYS A 570 33.86 -18.73 12.36
C LYS A 570 33.38 -18.21 11.00
N VAL A 571 32.09 -18.34 10.72
CA VAL A 571 31.49 -17.84 9.46
C VAL A 571 31.60 -16.32 9.38
N LEU A 572 31.26 -15.58 10.43
CA LEU A 572 31.37 -14.11 10.44
C LEU A 572 32.81 -13.65 10.20
N THR A 573 33.78 -14.26 10.87
CA THR A 573 35.22 -13.93 10.73
C THR A 573 35.71 -14.21 9.31
N LYS A 574 35.35 -15.36 8.73
CA LYS A 574 35.66 -15.71 7.34
C LYS A 574 35.05 -14.71 6.36
N ASN A 575 33.79 -14.37 6.55
CA ASN A 575 33.07 -13.44 5.68
C ASN A 575 33.65 -12.04 5.74
N ARG A 576 33.95 -11.53 6.94
CA ARG A 576 34.67 -10.27 7.15
C ARG A 576 35.98 -10.22 6.36
N ALA A 577 36.80 -11.27 6.45
CA ALA A 577 38.07 -11.33 5.73
C ALA A 577 37.90 -11.29 4.20
N SER A 578 36.80 -11.85 3.68
CA SER A 578 36.47 -11.82 2.25
C SER A 578 35.73 -10.56 1.79
N GLY A 579 35.34 -9.67 2.71
CA GLY A 579 34.47 -8.54 2.40
C GLY A 579 33.00 -8.91 2.23
N SER A 580 32.57 -10.12 2.59
CA SER A 580 31.19 -10.58 2.48
C SER A 580 30.40 -10.22 3.75
N VAL A 581 29.10 -9.96 3.63
CA VAL A 581 28.22 -9.78 4.80
C VAL A 581 27.62 -11.12 5.24
N THR A 582 27.46 -11.27 6.55
CA THR A 582 26.89 -12.47 7.18
C THR A 582 25.44 -12.23 7.53
N THR A 583 24.55 -12.98 6.88
CA THR A 583 23.11 -12.86 7.05
C THR A 583 22.56 -14.11 7.73
N VAL A 584 21.60 -13.94 8.64
CA VAL A 584 20.91 -15.03 9.33
C VAL A 584 19.44 -14.98 8.96
N PHE A 585 18.94 -16.05 8.35
CA PHE A 585 17.53 -16.23 8.05
C PHE A 585 16.92 -17.12 9.11
N ILE A 586 15.93 -16.60 9.85
CA ILE A 586 15.26 -17.34 10.91
C ILE A 586 13.83 -17.61 10.48
N GLY A 587 13.37 -18.83 10.67
CA GLY A 587 12.00 -19.23 10.33
C GLY A 587 11.59 -20.49 11.08
N PHE A 588 10.32 -20.85 10.99
CA PHE A 588 9.82 -22.11 11.53
C PHE A 588 9.82 -23.18 10.45
N THR A 589 10.36 -24.33 10.81
CA THR A 589 10.28 -25.61 10.10
C THR A 589 9.40 -26.57 10.89
N GLU A 590 9.13 -27.76 10.34
CA GLU A 590 8.40 -28.80 11.07
C GLU A 590 9.12 -29.21 12.38
N ASP A 591 10.45 -29.14 12.38
CA ASP A 591 11.31 -29.45 13.54
C ASP A 591 11.43 -28.29 14.54
N GLY A 592 10.77 -27.16 14.28
CA GLY A 592 10.82 -25.96 15.12
C GLY A 592 11.59 -24.81 14.49
N MET A 593 12.11 -23.91 15.32
CA MET A 593 12.78 -22.70 14.84
C MET A 593 14.16 -23.04 14.29
N LEU A 594 14.41 -22.62 13.05
CA LEU A 594 15.69 -22.76 12.37
C LEU A 594 16.33 -21.38 12.18
N ALA A 595 17.62 -21.27 12.47
CA ALA A 595 18.44 -20.11 12.09
C ALA A 595 19.49 -20.56 11.06
N LYS A 596 19.40 -20.06 9.83
CA LYS A 596 20.29 -20.42 8.72
C LYS A 596 21.22 -19.27 8.37
N LEU A 597 22.52 -19.50 8.48
CA LEU A 597 23.56 -18.57 8.04
C LEU A 597 23.70 -18.61 6.51
N VAL A 598 23.73 -17.43 5.91
CA VAL A 598 23.90 -17.20 4.46
C VAL A 598 24.93 -16.10 4.25
N THR A 599 25.83 -16.32 3.30
CA THR A 599 26.89 -15.37 2.94
C THR A 599 26.50 -14.61 1.68
N PHE A 600 26.59 -13.29 1.72
CA PHE A 600 26.36 -12.43 0.56
C PHE A 600 27.69 -11.79 0.14
N PRO A 601 28.20 -12.13 -1.05
CA PRO A 601 29.52 -11.68 -1.47
C PRO A 601 29.52 -10.18 -1.79
N PRO A 602 30.69 -9.52 -1.85
CA PRO A 602 30.82 -8.10 -2.15
C PRO A 602 30.06 -7.62 -3.39
N GLU A 603 29.93 -8.49 -4.40
CA GLU A 603 29.26 -8.23 -5.68
C GLU A 603 27.76 -7.99 -5.54
N THR A 604 27.17 -8.42 -4.41
CA THR A 604 25.75 -8.23 -4.11
C THR A 604 25.46 -6.92 -3.37
N ALA A 605 26.49 -6.12 -3.05
CA ALA A 605 26.31 -4.80 -2.48
C ALA A 605 25.50 -3.91 -3.44
N PRO A 606 24.56 -3.08 -2.94
CA PRO A 606 23.79 -2.15 -3.77
C PRO A 606 24.71 -1.32 -4.67
N VAL A 607 24.38 -1.27 -5.97
CA VAL A 607 25.21 -0.61 -6.99
C VAL A 607 25.35 0.87 -6.65
N MET A 608 26.59 1.29 -6.39
CA MET A 608 26.95 2.69 -6.24
C MET A 608 27.05 3.33 -7.62
N PRO A 609 26.59 4.58 -7.82
CA PRO A 609 26.99 5.38 -8.98
C PRO A 609 28.47 5.74 -8.80
N ILE A 610 29.36 4.80 -9.08
CA ILE A 610 30.80 5.03 -9.04
C ILE A 610 31.11 5.95 -10.22
N THR A 611 31.72 7.11 -9.93
CA THR A 611 32.36 7.96 -10.94
C THR A 611 33.28 7.10 -11.77
N GLN A 612 33.01 7.00 -13.08
CA GLN A 612 33.66 6.07 -14.00
C GLN A 612 35.19 6.11 -13.86
N GLY A 613 35.80 5.07 -13.28
CA GLY A 613 37.25 4.92 -13.22
C GLY A 613 37.81 4.18 -12.00
N GLU A 614 37.17 4.27 -10.83
CA GLU A 614 37.72 3.66 -9.61
C GLU A 614 37.17 2.23 -9.38
N ARG A 615 38.04 1.23 -9.53
CA ARG A 615 37.75 -0.13 -9.05
C ARG A 615 37.91 -0.15 -7.53
N LEU A 616 36.79 -0.11 -6.82
CA LEU A 616 36.78 -0.37 -5.37
C LEU A 616 37.24 -1.80 -5.08
N GLU A 617 38.13 -1.94 -4.09
CA GLU A 617 38.49 -3.25 -3.54
C GLU A 617 37.22 -3.97 -3.06
N PRO A 618 37.06 -5.28 -3.33
CA PRO A 618 35.87 -6.03 -2.94
C PRO A 618 35.49 -5.83 -1.45
N VAL A 619 36.49 -5.81 -0.57
CA VAL A 619 36.31 -5.64 0.89
C VAL A 619 35.61 -4.32 1.26
N LYS A 620 35.74 -3.28 0.44
CA LYS A 620 35.18 -1.95 0.73
C LYS A 620 33.80 -1.74 0.13
N LYS A 621 33.28 -2.64 -0.72
CA LYS A 621 32.00 -2.44 -1.43
C LYS A 621 30.83 -2.26 -0.46
N TRP A 622 30.73 -3.12 0.55
CA TRP A 622 29.65 -3.07 1.54
C TRP A 622 29.74 -1.86 2.48
N GLU A 623 30.94 -1.51 2.93
CA GLU A 623 31.15 -0.31 3.76
C GLU A 623 30.89 0.98 2.97
N SER A 624 31.25 1.00 1.68
CA SER A 624 30.94 2.12 0.79
C SER A 624 29.44 2.26 0.57
N ALA A 625 28.74 1.14 0.36
CA ALA A 625 27.27 1.14 0.27
C ALA A 625 26.63 1.64 1.59
N GLN A 626 27.17 1.24 2.74
CA GLN A 626 26.74 1.72 4.05
C GLN A 626 26.89 3.25 4.17
N GLN A 627 28.05 3.79 3.80
CA GLN A 627 28.31 5.23 3.81
C GLN A 627 27.43 6.01 2.83
N LEU A 628 27.16 5.46 1.64
CA LEU A 628 26.27 6.08 0.67
C LEU A 628 24.85 6.18 1.19
N VAL A 629 24.32 5.11 1.80
CA VAL A 629 22.97 5.13 2.39
C VAL A 629 22.87 6.23 3.45
N VAL A 630 23.86 6.35 4.33
CA VAL A 630 23.92 7.45 5.32
C VAL A 630 23.93 8.81 4.65
N THR A 631 24.73 8.96 3.58
CA THR A 631 24.85 10.22 2.84
C THR A 631 23.54 10.61 2.16
N LEU A 632 22.89 9.67 1.46
CA LEU A 632 21.61 9.88 0.79
C LEU A 632 20.49 10.21 1.78
N SER A 633 20.43 9.51 2.91
CA SER A 633 19.48 9.81 3.98
C SER A 633 19.74 11.19 4.62
N SER A 634 20.96 11.71 4.50
CA SER A 634 21.36 13.01 5.05
C SER A 634 21.34 14.15 4.03
N ALA A 635 21.20 13.87 2.73
CA ALA A 635 21.35 14.86 1.65
C ALA A 635 20.32 16.01 1.68
N GLY A 636 19.24 15.87 2.45
CA GLY A 636 18.30 16.97 2.75
C GLY A 636 18.78 17.95 3.85
N GLN A 637 19.87 17.64 4.55
CA GLN A 637 20.49 18.47 5.58
C GLN A 637 21.86 18.90 5.06
N GLY A 638 22.04 20.19 4.70
CA GLY A 638 23.23 20.70 3.97
C GLY A 638 24.60 20.22 4.51
N SER A 639 25.63 20.23 3.67
CA SER A 639 26.95 19.58 3.89
C SER A 639 27.62 19.84 5.25
N GLY A 640 27.42 21.01 5.86
CA GLY A 640 27.94 21.34 7.20
C GLY A 640 27.22 20.62 8.36
N ALA A 641 26.00 20.11 8.16
CA ALA A 641 25.26 19.36 9.16
C ALA A 641 25.86 17.97 9.36
N ILE A 642 26.27 17.29 8.28
CA ILE A 642 26.82 15.93 8.36
C ILE A 642 28.12 15.91 9.16
N GLN A 643 29.05 16.85 8.92
CA GLN A 643 30.30 16.93 9.70
C GLN A 643 30.04 17.26 11.18
N LYS A 644 29.09 18.15 11.49
CA LYS A 644 28.69 18.45 12.87
C LYS A 644 28.02 17.26 13.56
N LEU A 645 27.22 16.49 12.83
CA LEU A 645 26.58 15.29 13.36
C LEU A 645 27.62 14.17 13.57
N GLN A 646 28.55 13.95 12.63
CA GLN A 646 29.65 13.00 12.79
C GLN A 646 30.57 13.33 13.98
N ALA A 647 30.83 14.62 14.22
CA ALA A 647 31.59 15.09 15.40
C ALA A 647 30.84 14.89 16.72
N HIS A 648 29.53 14.68 16.68
CA HIS A 648 28.68 14.50 17.84
C HIS A 648 27.76 13.29 17.64
N PRO A 649 28.25 12.06 17.89
CA PRO A 649 27.50 10.82 17.66
C PRO A 649 26.11 10.81 18.32
N GLN A 650 25.94 11.51 19.45
CA GLN A 650 24.65 11.67 20.13
C GLN A 650 23.68 12.60 19.38
N LEU A 651 24.17 13.66 18.74
CA LEU A 651 23.38 14.55 17.88
C LEU A 651 23.07 13.90 16.54
N LEU A 652 23.99 13.14 15.95
CA LEU A 652 23.71 12.30 14.78
C LEU A 652 22.61 11.30 15.10
N ARG A 653 22.73 10.59 16.22
CA ARG A 653 21.70 9.68 16.72
C ARG A 653 20.37 10.42 16.95
N ALA A 654 20.37 11.60 17.57
CA ALA A 654 19.14 12.37 17.81
C ALA A 654 18.52 12.96 16.53
N SER A 655 19.32 13.48 15.60
CA SER A 655 18.88 14.07 14.33
C SER A 655 18.38 12.99 13.38
N ILE A 656 19.05 11.83 13.35
CA ILE A 656 18.57 10.67 12.62
C ILE A 656 17.30 10.10 13.26
N LEU A 657 17.24 9.97 14.58
CA LEU A 657 16.00 9.63 15.29
C LEU A 657 14.89 10.68 15.04
N LYS A 658 15.24 11.92 14.68
CA LYS A 658 14.29 12.99 14.32
C LYS A 658 13.85 12.92 12.86
N THR A 659 14.68 12.43 11.93
CA THR A 659 14.28 12.07 10.55
C THR A 659 13.61 10.70 10.45
N MET A 660 13.78 9.85 11.48
CA MET A 660 13.08 8.57 11.65
C MET A 660 11.83 8.69 12.53
N LYS A 661 11.70 9.79 13.29
CA LYS A 661 10.40 10.24 13.76
C LYS A 661 9.61 10.69 12.52
N PRO A 662 8.32 10.32 12.42
CA PRO A 662 7.47 10.76 11.32
C PRO A 662 7.55 12.26 11.07
#